data_AF-A0A6A5R0X2-F1
#
_entry.id   AF-A0A6A5R0X2-F1
#
_cell.length_a   1.000
_cell.length_b   1.000
_cell.length_c   1.000
_cell.angle_alpha   90.00
_cell.angle_beta   90.00
_cell.angle_gamma   90.00
#
_symmetry.space_group_name_H-M   'P 1'
#
loop_
_entity.id
_entity.type
_entity.pdbx_description
1 polymer ?
#
loop_
_entity_poly.entity_id
_entity_poly.type
_entity_poly.pdbx_seq_one_letter_code
_entity_poly.pdbx_strand_id
1 'polypeptide(L)'
;MRPPHLSDQDVETLTNQALLRRRWETARQIAGERADTVMARRVDGPDFLHTYLQDSLNPVKGKARIPLFNKKFLKTFGRDCDSILTRLGFTTELEEDDDEASRVWHLPRPEEAKDPMEYTLRTMIEDVRYELNTIILGIPENERTNARHKPTYPTPSRMHIEKALACHDYDKVKGRQATRDSNAEEDHPYYASLGAVGDFSDALILYAFARQAAMDEANRSYYFECLQDLAVGRKSEDLEMQVAMLGSQGFTSRREVDAAYRYFGIDPIHASHINDDHITGTFKSRLSDMSSSMAEETRRQLRIIGEARNSESIRAQAADALETYPQALSWLDLTHDQPDDFVVTMVSLKTSDNPDCIETARKAISLIAEHRNSDRLRQYLIDGSMTAPEMDMSEAYALFSISDRTAKVDFDVMKTTIAFAPPDSAEKMQKAYLMIEQDQAQSNNNRSDESEIRRNQYPLDSWPVGLRNIGNTCYLNSVLQFLFTIKPLRELVLDCDAYLQDPSPEALVDKRVGRAIITPERVEVAQKFLFELRTFFKHMIEAPTDTVRPAIDLAALALCKTDSPQSAPRSPTLDAQNGSGLGCIEEAPVIGPMPALMNDSEESDISAADSVMGDDKSDTSMQAMNLQEQYQEIAPVNSTQPAPPTRPPPIPPRPAGPIAPVKSKIGNIEESARQQDAAEVLSNIFDLFSCAIRGKGMLREREQLDMIKELFFSDVTSVRNLKPKPEETHELRDHFLVSPGWRDRNLYATLDDDFGLSEMDGGITKYDYIKKAAPIQIINLRRLQFDRVKGEQVYDRSHIGLEPTLYLDRYLGETLSLPQMELLKLREAQWEKQRLLRLLDERRDALRRTDIEGLDLADTVDEASAFMQALSRQYEQQEGDKLPTPPAELAEALSEKAGHLRKDIEQINDEMSQLEAAVDSMFKNSHDHPYRLHAVFTHRGGTKGGHYWIYIYDFQNGMWRKYNDEHVTLADENDLFKQEQGTMPAASTGVVYIREDLIDNLTEAVKRVPMSEDVPQAANCVADVQMSDVQMEDVDFEVIPPPEPVGPVKYHDIQIIDGLEKT
;
A
#
# COMPACT_ATOMS: atom_id res chain seq x y z
N MET A 1 32.03 27.42 7.21
CA MET A 1 32.13 27.86 5.80
C MET A 1 33.59 28.10 5.48
N ARG A 2 34.05 27.83 4.25
CA ARG A 2 35.38 28.22 3.80
C ARG A 2 35.41 29.75 3.53
N PRO A 3 36.53 30.45 3.73
CA PRO A 3 36.66 31.85 3.30
C PRO A 3 36.69 31.93 1.76
N PRO A 4 36.27 33.04 1.15
CA PRO A 4 36.33 33.20 -0.31
C PRO A 4 37.77 33.19 -0.81
N HIS A 5 37.98 32.60 -1.99
CA HIS A 5 39.27 32.50 -2.66
C HIS A 5 39.65 33.80 -3.39
N LEU A 6 38.66 34.57 -3.86
CA LEU A 6 38.84 35.92 -4.37
C LEU A 6 38.71 36.93 -3.23
N SER A 7 39.74 37.75 -3.02
CA SER A 7 39.67 38.87 -2.08
C SER A 7 38.93 40.08 -2.68
N ASP A 8 38.42 40.99 -1.86
CA ASP A 8 37.80 42.24 -2.32
C ASP A 8 38.70 43.02 -3.28
N GLN A 9 40.02 42.97 -3.07
CA GLN A 9 41.02 43.60 -3.94
C GLN A 9 41.11 42.90 -5.31
N ASP A 10 40.94 41.58 -5.37
CA ASP A 10 40.88 40.82 -6.62
C ASP A 10 39.59 41.14 -7.39
N VAL A 11 38.45 41.23 -6.69
CA VAL A 11 37.16 41.62 -7.27
C VAL A 11 37.21 43.05 -7.83
N GLU A 12 37.80 44.00 -7.09
CA GLU A 12 38.04 45.36 -7.59
C GLU A 12 38.96 45.34 -8.82
N THR A 13 40.04 44.54 -8.78
CA THR A 13 41.01 44.40 -9.88
C THR A 13 40.38 43.81 -11.14
N LEU A 14 39.31 43.02 -11.03
CA LEU A 14 38.57 42.46 -12.16
C LEU A 14 37.41 43.35 -12.66
N THR A 15 36.80 44.17 -11.81
CA THR A 15 35.52 44.87 -12.12
C THR A 15 35.61 46.40 -12.15
N ASN A 16 36.64 47.02 -11.58
CA ASN A 16 36.74 48.49 -11.48
C ASN A 16 36.98 49.14 -12.87
N GLN A 17 36.02 49.97 -13.30
CA GLN A 17 36.05 50.66 -14.60
C GLN A 17 37.29 51.55 -14.80
N ALA A 18 37.86 52.14 -13.75
CA ALA A 18 39.06 52.97 -13.88
C ALA A 18 40.30 52.12 -14.22
N LEU A 19 40.41 50.92 -13.63
CA LEU A 19 41.48 49.96 -13.93
C LEU A 19 41.29 49.35 -15.33
N LEU A 20 40.07 48.93 -15.68
CA LEU A 20 39.75 48.42 -17.02
C LEU A 20 40.03 49.45 -18.12
N ARG A 21 39.77 50.74 -17.86
CA ARG A 21 40.11 51.83 -18.78
C ARG A 21 41.63 51.98 -18.94
N ARG A 22 42.38 51.99 -17.83
CA ARG A 22 43.85 52.05 -17.85
C ARG A 22 44.45 50.84 -18.58
N ARG A 23 43.87 49.64 -18.43
CA ARG A 23 44.28 48.45 -19.19
C ARG A 23 44.00 48.60 -20.69
N TRP A 24 42.85 49.13 -21.08
CA TRP A 24 42.54 49.40 -22.49
C TRP A 24 43.52 50.41 -23.12
N GLU A 25 43.81 51.52 -22.43
CA GLU A 25 44.79 52.52 -22.87
C GLU A 25 46.21 51.92 -22.98
N THR A 26 46.61 51.06 -22.03
CA THR A 26 47.90 50.35 -22.04
C THR A 26 47.99 49.29 -23.15
N ALA A 27 46.94 48.48 -23.33
CA ALA A 27 46.84 47.48 -24.40
C ALA A 27 46.91 48.13 -25.78
N ARG A 28 46.36 49.35 -25.94
CA ARG A 28 46.45 50.14 -27.16
C ARG A 28 47.87 50.67 -27.44
N GLN A 29 48.65 50.98 -26.40
CA GLN A 29 50.07 51.32 -26.56
C GLN A 29 50.92 50.09 -26.93
N ILE A 30 50.61 48.91 -26.37
CA ILE A 30 51.36 47.67 -26.62
C ILE A 30 51.03 47.05 -27.98
N ALA A 31 49.76 47.05 -28.41
CA ALA A 31 49.31 46.36 -29.62
C ALA A 31 49.17 47.25 -30.87
N GLY A 32 49.31 48.58 -30.76
CA GLY A 32 49.24 49.51 -31.89
C GLY A 32 47.94 49.40 -32.69
N GLU A 33 48.03 49.33 -34.03
CA GLU A 33 46.87 49.11 -34.92
C GLU A 33 46.17 47.75 -34.71
N ARG A 34 46.82 46.80 -34.03
CA ARG A 34 46.19 45.51 -33.67
C ARG A 34 45.33 45.62 -32.39
N ALA A 35 45.24 46.76 -31.71
CA ALA A 35 44.41 46.90 -30.51
C ALA A 35 42.89 46.78 -30.78
N ASP A 36 42.11 46.46 -29.74
CA ASP A 36 40.64 46.40 -29.80
C ASP A 36 40.03 47.79 -29.56
N THR A 37 39.03 48.19 -30.35
CA THR A 37 38.47 49.54 -30.33
C THR A 37 37.56 49.81 -29.12
N VAL A 38 37.09 48.76 -28.44
CA VAL A 38 36.10 48.85 -27.36
C VAL A 38 36.70 48.42 -26.01
N MET A 39 36.55 49.28 -25.00
CA MET A 39 36.91 49.03 -23.60
C MET A 39 36.15 47.82 -23.01
N ALA A 40 36.77 47.10 -22.08
CA ALA A 40 36.12 46.01 -21.34
C ALA A 40 35.04 46.52 -20.37
N ARG A 41 33.93 45.79 -20.27
CA ARG A 41 32.82 46.03 -19.33
C ARG A 41 33.11 45.40 -17.97
N ARG A 42 32.37 45.80 -16.92
CA ARG A 42 32.51 45.25 -15.56
C ARG A 42 32.31 43.72 -15.51
N VAL A 43 31.43 43.20 -16.36
CA VAL A 43 31.11 41.77 -16.47
C VAL A 43 32.18 40.96 -17.22
N ASP A 44 32.91 41.57 -18.18
CA ASP A 44 33.78 40.82 -19.11
C ASP A 44 34.94 40.12 -18.41
N GLY A 45 35.48 40.68 -17.32
CA GLY A 45 36.55 40.08 -16.52
C GLY A 45 36.10 38.79 -15.82
N PRO A 46 35.07 38.86 -14.94
CA PRO A 46 34.48 37.67 -14.32
C PRO A 46 33.93 36.63 -15.32
N ASP A 47 33.26 37.07 -16.40
CA ASP A 47 32.69 36.20 -17.44
C ASP A 47 33.77 35.38 -18.16
N PHE A 48 34.86 36.02 -18.59
CA PHE A 48 35.95 35.32 -19.28
C PHE A 48 36.72 34.41 -18.32
N LEU A 49 36.95 34.84 -17.06
CA LEU A 49 37.62 33.99 -16.08
C LEU A 49 36.79 32.75 -15.74
N HIS A 50 35.49 32.90 -15.51
CA HIS A 50 34.57 31.77 -15.32
C HIS A 50 34.58 30.82 -16.54
N THR A 51 34.58 31.37 -17.76
CA THR A 51 34.69 30.58 -19.00
C THR A 51 36.00 29.78 -19.07
N TYR A 52 37.14 30.39 -18.75
CA TYR A 52 38.45 29.68 -18.76
C TYR A 52 38.54 28.61 -17.68
N LEU A 53 37.95 28.84 -16.50
CA LEU A 53 37.87 27.84 -15.43
C LEU A 53 36.92 26.68 -15.80
N GLN A 54 35.87 26.93 -16.58
CA GLN A 54 35.00 25.88 -17.11
C GLN A 54 35.68 25.06 -18.23
N ASP A 55 36.38 25.72 -19.17
CA ASP A 55 37.20 25.04 -20.20
C ASP A 55 38.42 24.29 -19.59
N SER A 56 38.79 24.59 -18.32
CA SER A 56 39.81 23.87 -17.54
C SER A 56 39.28 22.57 -16.93
N LEU A 57 38.07 22.58 -16.37
CA LEU A 57 37.41 21.38 -15.83
C LEU A 57 36.99 20.41 -16.95
N ASN A 58 36.54 20.94 -18.09
CA ASN A 58 36.09 20.17 -19.25
C ASN A 58 36.97 20.48 -20.48
N PRO A 59 38.15 19.81 -20.63
CA PRO A 59 39.18 20.21 -21.59
C PRO A 59 38.80 19.95 -23.07
N VAL A 60 38.46 21.03 -23.80
CA VAL A 60 38.17 20.97 -25.24
C VAL A 60 39.45 21.03 -26.09
N LYS A 61 39.57 20.12 -27.08
CA LYS A 61 40.70 20.09 -28.02
C LYS A 61 40.91 21.45 -28.70
N GLY A 62 42.12 21.99 -28.59
CA GLY A 62 42.52 23.27 -29.20
C GLY A 62 42.31 24.53 -28.34
N LYS A 63 41.62 24.45 -27.19
CA LYS A 63 41.38 25.61 -26.30
C LYS A 63 42.36 25.76 -25.12
N ALA A 64 43.29 24.83 -24.94
CA ALA A 64 44.17 24.78 -23.76
C ALA A 64 45.29 25.86 -23.72
N ARG A 65 45.32 26.81 -24.66
CA ARG A 65 46.34 27.88 -24.74
C ARG A 65 45.73 29.26 -25.02
N ILE A 66 46.21 30.29 -24.33
CA ILE A 66 45.81 31.69 -24.49
C ILE A 66 47.07 32.52 -24.80
N PRO A 67 47.26 32.98 -26.06
CA PRO A 67 48.39 33.85 -26.41
C PRO A 67 48.34 35.18 -25.65
N LEU A 68 49.47 35.65 -25.09
CA LEU A 68 49.52 36.88 -24.29
C LEU A 68 49.07 38.13 -25.08
N PHE A 69 49.32 38.16 -26.39
CA PHE A 69 48.92 39.24 -27.29
C PHE A 69 47.46 39.12 -27.80
N ASN A 70 46.65 38.21 -27.26
CA ASN A 70 45.23 38.14 -27.59
C ASN A 70 44.51 39.43 -27.14
N LYS A 71 43.98 40.16 -28.13
CA LYS A 71 43.32 41.47 -27.96
C LYS A 71 42.26 41.50 -26.84
N LYS A 72 41.51 40.42 -26.68
CA LYS A 72 40.42 40.32 -25.67
C LYS A 72 40.96 40.02 -24.26
N PHE A 73 42.04 39.25 -24.16
CA PHE A 73 42.70 38.92 -22.90
C PHE A 73 43.50 40.10 -22.36
N LEU A 74 44.29 40.74 -23.22
CA LEU A 74 45.15 41.88 -22.86
C LEU A 74 44.35 43.09 -22.35
N LYS A 75 43.14 43.33 -22.88
CA LYS A 75 42.27 44.44 -22.45
C LYS A 75 41.47 44.16 -21.17
N THR A 76 41.32 42.90 -20.76
CA THR A 76 40.54 42.50 -19.57
C THR A 76 41.46 42.24 -18.38
N PHE A 77 42.47 41.37 -18.53
CA PHE A 77 43.35 40.93 -17.44
C PHE A 77 44.65 41.74 -17.36
N GLY A 78 45.23 42.16 -18.50
CA GLY A 78 46.49 42.91 -18.53
C GLY A 78 47.64 42.14 -17.89
N ARG A 79 48.52 42.84 -17.15
CA ARG A 79 49.55 42.23 -16.27
C ARG A 79 49.18 42.27 -14.79
N ASP A 80 48.17 43.07 -14.43
CA ASP A 80 47.79 43.27 -13.03
C ASP A 80 47.10 42.03 -12.44
N CYS A 81 46.50 41.21 -13.29
CA CYS A 81 45.86 39.94 -12.92
C CYS A 81 46.79 38.72 -12.97
N ASP A 82 48.09 38.88 -13.28
CA ASP A 82 49.04 37.75 -13.35
C ASP A 82 49.12 36.96 -12.03
N SER A 83 48.99 37.64 -10.89
CA SER A 83 48.92 37.05 -9.54
C SER A 83 47.64 36.25 -9.29
N ILE A 84 46.51 36.70 -9.86
CA ILE A 84 45.21 36.01 -9.76
C ILE A 84 45.27 34.72 -10.57
N LEU A 85 45.77 34.80 -11.81
CA LEU A 85 45.87 33.65 -12.72
C LEU A 85 46.86 32.59 -12.21
N THR A 86 48.05 32.99 -11.74
CA THR A 86 49.01 32.03 -11.17
C THR A 86 48.49 31.33 -9.92
N ARG A 87 47.78 32.04 -9.03
CA ARG A 87 47.13 31.44 -7.85
C ARG A 87 46.03 30.43 -8.21
N LEU A 88 45.35 30.63 -9.34
CA LEU A 88 44.36 29.70 -9.88
C LEU A 88 44.98 28.54 -10.70
N GLY A 89 46.31 28.43 -10.74
CA GLY A 89 47.01 27.33 -11.40
C GLY A 89 47.29 27.52 -12.90
N PHE A 90 47.11 28.73 -13.46
CA PHE A 90 47.53 29.02 -14.83
C PHE A 90 49.07 29.14 -14.88
N THR A 91 49.70 28.54 -15.89
CA THR A 91 51.15 28.58 -16.12
C THR A 91 51.50 29.42 -17.36
N THR A 92 52.71 29.98 -17.41
CA THR A 92 53.21 30.64 -18.62
C THR A 92 54.42 29.93 -19.20
N GLU A 93 54.39 29.64 -20.48
CA GLU A 93 55.51 29.09 -21.24
C GLU A 93 55.87 30.03 -22.41
N LEU A 94 57.05 29.81 -23.00
CA LEU A 94 57.55 30.52 -24.18
C LEU A 94 57.52 29.53 -25.34
N GLU A 95 56.59 29.71 -26.27
CA GLU A 95 56.48 28.91 -27.49
C GLU A 95 57.20 29.65 -28.64
N GLU A 96 58.09 28.96 -29.35
CA GLU A 96 58.72 29.42 -30.59
C GLU A 96 57.91 28.89 -31.79
N ASP A 97 56.93 29.69 -32.24
CA ASP A 97 56.17 29.45 -33.49
C ASP A 97 56.67 30.47 -34.56
N ASP A 98 57.13 29.99 -35.72
CA ASP A 98 57.52 30.75 -36.93
C ASP A 98 58.26 32.10 -36.70
N ASP A 99 59.49 32.03 -36.18
CA ASP A 99 60.46 33.15 -35.98
C ASP A 99 60.05 34.30 -35.02
N GLU A 100 58.89 34.25 -34.33
CA GLU A 100 58.56 35.16 -33.21
C GLU A 100 58.30 34.40 -31.89
N ALA A 101 59.24 34.49 -30.94
CA ALA A 101 59.08 33.93 -29.60
C ALA A 101 57.90 34.58 -28.86
N SER A 102 56.84 33.82 -28.60
CA SER A 102 55.59 34.33 -28.01
C SER A 102 55.32 33.70 -26.65
N ARG A 103 54.94 34.53 -25.67
CA ARG A 103 54.57 34.05 -24.32
C ARG A 103 53.09 33.65 -24.32
N VAL A 104 52.81 32.46 -23.78
CA VAL A 104 51.49 31.84 -23.81
C VAL A 104 51.08 31.43 -22.40
N TRP A 105 49.80 31.61 -22.07
CA TRP A 105 49.19 31.10 -20.84
C TRP A 105 48.50 29.76 -21.11
N HIS A 106 48.77 28.76 -20.27
CA HIS A 106 48.04 27.49 -20.28
C HIS A 106 47.00 27.45 -19.15
N LEU A 107 45.85 26.85 -19.46
CA LEU A 107 44.80 26.61 -18.48
C LEU A 107 45.24 25.51 -17.50
N PRO A 108 44.89 25.61 -16.20
CA PRO A 108 45.10 24.52 -15.25
C PRO A 108 44.40 23.24 -15.72
N ARG A 109 44.95 22.08 -15.36
CA ARG A 109 44.33 20.76 -15.57
C ARG A 109 44.30 20.02 -14.22
N PRO A 110 43.26 20.25 -13.40
CA PRO A 110 43.16 19.56 -12.11
C PRO A 110 42.85 18.08 -12.31
N GLU A 111 43.37 17.23 -11.41
CA GLU A 111 43.02 15.81 -11.36
C GLU A 111 41.56 15.62 -10.90
N GLU A 112 40.99 14.43 -11.13
CA GLU A 112 39.66 14.08 -10.63
C GLU A 112 39.68 13.93 -9.11
N ALA A 113 38.77 14.64 -8.41
CA ALA A 113 38.66 14.59 -6.97
C ALA A 113 38.05 13.25 -6.52
N LYS A 114 38.69 12.57 -5.57
CA LYS A 114 38.22 11.28 -5.03
C LYS A 114 37.19 11.44 -3.92
N ASP A 115 37.25 12.56 -3.20
CA ASP A 115 36.35 12.93 -2.11
C ASP A 115 35.99 14.42 -2.24
N PRO A 116 34.70 14.82 -2.24
CA PRO A 116 34.26 16.22 -2.26
C PRO A 116 34.83 17.10 -1.14
N MET A 117 35.30 16.51 -0.04
CA MET A 117 35.86 17.22 1.11
C MET A 117 37.36 17.51 1.00
N GLU A 118 38.10 16.83 0.12
CA GLU A 118 39.52 17.06 -0.11
C GLU A 118 39.78 18.45 -0.71
N TYR A 119 40.80 19.15 -0.19
CA TYR A 119 41.20 20.45 -0.74
C TYR A 119 42.16 20.27 -1.91
N THR A 120 41.61 20.20 -3.12
CA THR A 120 42.35 20.03 -4.37
C THR A 120 42.31 21.30 -5.22
N LEU A 121 43.16 21.37 -6.27
CA LEU A 121 43.05 22.42 -7.29
C LEU A 121 41.68 22.38 -7.99
N ARG A 122 41.05 21.20 -8.11
CA ARG A 122 39.71 21.05 -8.68
C ARG A 122 38.66 21.78 -7.84
N THR A 123 38.60 21.47 -6.55
CA THR A 123 37.62 22.07 -5.63
C THR A 123 37.83 23.58 -5.50
N MET A 124 39.08 24.07 -5.52
CA MET A 124 39.36 25.52 -5.55
C MET A 124 38.81 26.18 -6.82
N ILE A 125 38.97 25.54 -8.00
CA ILE A 125 38.44 26.05 -9.27
C ILE A 125 36.90 26.05 -9.27
N GLU A 126 36.28 25.02 -8.71
CA GLU A 126 34.83 24.91 -8.58
C GLU A 126 34.28 25.97 -7.59
N ASP A 127 34.86 26.11 -6.40
CA ASP A 127 34.53 27.15 -5.41
C ASP A 127 34.64 28.57 -6.03
N VAL A 128 35.74 28.88 -6.73
CA VAL A 128 35.96 30.18 -7.42
C VAL A 128 34.93 30.43 -8.53
N ARG A 129 34.45 29.39 -9.22
CA ARG A 129 33.40 29.57 -10.25
C ARG A 129 32.07 30.01 -9.62
N TYR A 130 31.71 29.47 -8.45
CA TYR A 130 30.52 29.94 -7.70
C TYR A 130 30.68 31.37 -7.18
N GLU A 131 31.88 31.76 -6.72
CA GLU A 131 32.19 33.15 -6.35
C GLU A 131 32.04 34.11 -7.55
N LEU A 132 32.63 33.77 -8.71
CA LEU A 132 32.52 34.57 -9.93
C LEU A 132 31.08 34.70 -10.42
N ASN A 133 30.29 33.63 -10.36
CA ASN A 133 28.87 33.66 -10.69
C ASN A 133 28.08 34.59 -9.74
N THR A 134 28.42 34.60 -8.44
CA THR A 134 27.84 35.52 -7.44
C THR A 134 28.20 36.98 -7.74
N ILE A 135 29.45 37.25 -8.13
CA ILE A 135 29.91 38.59 -8.55
C ILE A 135 29.15 39.05 -9.81
N ILE A 136 28.95 38.18 -10.81
CA ILE A 136 28.16 38.48 -12.01
C ILE A 136 26.69 38.79 -11.65
N LEU A 137 26.10 38.02 -10.72
CA LEU A 137 24.76 38.26 -10.18
C LEU A 137 24.64 39.57 -9.36
N GLY A 138 25.75 40.15 -8.90
CA GLY A 138 25.78 41.47 -8.25
C GLY A 138 25.78 42.65 -9.23
N ILE A 139 26.15 42.45 -10.50
CA ILE A 139 26.22 43.52 -11.51
C ILE A 139 24.82 43.71 -12.15
N PRO A 140 24.31 44.93 -12.36
CA PRO A 140 22.99 45.16 -12.98
C PRO A 140 22.77 44.46 -14.33
N GLU A 141 21.54 43.99 -14.59
CA GLU A 141 21.22 43.11 -15.73
C GLU A 141 21.50 43.73 -17.10
N ASN A 142 21.34 45.05 -17.24
CA ASN A 142 21.67 45.80 -18.46
C ASN A 142 23.15 45.65 -18.87
N GLU A 143 24.08 45.57 -17.90
CA GLU A 143 25.50 45.34 -18.15
C GLU A 143 25.84 43.86 -18.42
N ARG A 144 24.97 42.90 -18.06
CA ARG A 144 25.12 41.46 -18.35
C ARG A 144 24.75 41.06 -19.78
N THR A 145 24.10 41.94 -20.53
CA THR A 145 23.66 41.66 -21.91
C THR A 145 24.84 41.21 -22.79
N ASN A 146 24.74 40.08 -23.49
CA ASN A 146 25.84 39.47 -24.26
C ASN A 146 27.07 39.02 -23.44
N ALA A 147 26.91 38.62 -22.16
CA ALA A 147 27.89 37.77 -21.48
C ALA A 147 27.91 36.35 -22.10
N ARG A 148 29.02 35.62 -21.96
CA ARG A 148 29.14 34.23 -22.46
C ARG A 148 28.54 33.22 -21.50
N HIS A 149 28.77 33.42 -20.21
CA HIS A 149 28.16 32.66 -19.13
C HIS A 149 26.72 33.13 -18.91
N LYS A 150 25.78 32.19 -18.82
CA LYS A 150 24.42 32.45 -18.35
C LYS A 150 24.44 32.37 -16.83
N PRO A 151 24.14 33.46 -16.08
CA PRO A 151 24.24 33.45 -14.62
C PRO A 151 23.30 32.40 -14.01
N THR A 152 23.83 31.57 -13.13
CA THR A 152 23.10 30.50 -12.46
C THR A 152 22.54 31.03 -11.13
N TYR A 153 21.22 31.04 -10.96
CA TYR A 153 20.61 31.47 -9.71
C TYR A 153 20.80 30.41 -8.61
N PRO A 154 21.15 30.80 -7.37
CA PRO A 154 21.31 29.84 -6.28
C PRO A 154 19.96 29.22 -5.90
N THR A 155 19.90 27.89 -5.87
CA THR A 155 18.73 27.16 -5.38
C THR A 155 18.71 27.15 -3.84
N PRO A 156 17.53 27.21 -3.19
CA PRO A 156 17.45 27.11 -1.74
C PRO A 156 17.98 25.76 -1.22
N SER A 157 19.08 25.79 -0.45
CA SER A 157 19.71 24.58 0.10
C SER A 157 18.89 23.88 1.20
N ARG A 158 17.77 24.48 1.63
CA ARG A 158 16.92 23.98 2.72
C ARG A 158 16.54 22.50 2.57
N MET A 159 16.07 22.07 1.39
CA MET A 159 15.72 20.66 1.15
C MET A 159 16.93 19.73 1.33
N HIS A 160 18.12 20.14 0.88
CA HIS A 160 19.34 19.34 1.03
C HIS A 160 19.81 19.28 2.49
N ILE A 161 19.64 20.36 3.24
CA ILE A 161 19.91 20.40 4.69
C ILE A 161 18.91 19.52 5.45
N GLU A 162 17.62 19.59 5.13
CA GLU A 162 16.59 18.73 5.73
C GLU A 162 16.84 17.25 5.46
N LYS A 163 17.27 16.89 4.24
CA LYS A 163 17.67 15.52 3.89
C LYS A 163 18.95 15.08 4.61
N ALA A 164 19.98 15.94 4.69
CA ALA A 164 21.22 15.63 5.42
C ALA A 164 21.01 15.47 6.93
N LEU A 165 20.02 16.16 7.51
CA LEU A 165 19.61 16.03 8.91
C LEU A 165 18.53 14.97 9.13
N ALA A 166 18.13 14.22 8.10
CA ALA A 166 17.05 13.23 8.11
C ALA A 166 15.70 13.76 8.67
N CYS A 167 15.42 15.06 8.47
CA CYS A 167 14.20 15.73 8.92
C CYS A 167 13.30 16.21 7.76
N HIS A 168 13.47 15.62 6.57
CA HIS A 168 12.60 15.91 5.42
C HIS A 168 11.30 15.08 5.46
N ASP A 169 11.39 13.81 5.87
CA ASP A 169 10.43 12.75 5.52
C ASP A 169 9.44 12.37 6.65
N TYR A 170 9.03 13.32 7.50
CA TYR A 170 7.96 13.12 8.48
C TYR A 170 6.62 13.69 7.99
N ASP A 171 5.51 13.14 8.51
CA ASP A 171 4.15 13.53 8.13
C ASP A 171 3.87 15.00 8.47
N LYS A 172 3.53 15.78 7.44
CA LYS A 172 3.27 17.22 7.52
C LYS A 172 1.82 17.56 7.19
N VAL A 173 1.30 18.63 7.79
CA VAL A 173 -0.07 19.11 7.52
C VAL A 173 -0.22 19.54 6.05
N LYS A 174 -1.22 18.97 5.37
CA LYS A 174 -1.55 19.32 3.98
C LYS A 174 -1.91 20.81 3.87
N GLY A 175 -1.25 21.53 2.97
CA GLY A 175 -1.50 22.96 2.70
C GLY A 175 -0.67 23.94 3.54
N ARG A 176 0.08 23.50 4.57
CA ARG A 176 0.90 24.39 5.39
C ARG A 176 2.37 24.33 4.96
N GLN A 177 2.78 25.20 4.04
CA GLN A 177 4.19 25.30 3.65
C GLN A 177 4.99 26.08 4.70
N ALA A 178 5.87 25.35 5.42
CA ALA A 178 6.98 25.86 6.22
C ALA A 178 6.66 26.96 7.25
N THR A 179 6.24 26.56 8.46
CA THR A 179 5.99 27.41 9.64
C THR A 179 7.29 27.91 10.33
N ARG A 180 8.27 28.35 9.53
CA ARG A 180 9.44 29.09 10.00
C ARG A 180 9.62 30.29 9.09
N ASP A 181 8.86 31.34 9.38
CA ASP A 181 9.16 32.67 8.89
C ASP A 181 10.60 33.04 9.28
N SER A 182 11.23 33.86 8.43
CA SER A 182 12.62 34.30 8.61
C SER A 182 12.87 35.10 9.90
N ASN A 183 11.81 35.46 10.62
CA ASN A 183 11.84 36.17 11.91
C ASN A 183 11.95 35.25 13.13
N ALA A 184 11.90 33.92 12.96
CA ALA A 184 12.04 32.92 14.03
C ALA A 184 10.99 33.00 15.16
N GLU A 185 9.79 33.51 14.87
CA GLU A 185 8.64 33.39 15.76
C GLU A 185 8.07 31.96 15.71
N GLU A 186 7.76 31.37 16.85
CA GLU A 186 7.09 30.07 16.96
C GLU A 186 5.59 30.26 16.82
N ASP A 187 4.94 29.50 15.92
CA ASP A 187 3.47 29.54 15.67
C ASP A 187 2.60 29.58 16.94
N HIS A 188 2.99 28.82 17.97
CA HIS A 188 2.34 28.79 19.27
C HIS A 188 3.30 28.16 20.30
N PRO A 189 3.45 28.73 21.52
CA PRO A 189 4.41 28.22 22.51
C PRO A 189 4.12 26.77 22.97
N TYR A 190 2.89 26.28 22.79
CA TYR A 190 2.52 24.93 23.20
C TYR A 190 3.03 23.82 22.27
N TYR A 191 3.45 24.13 21.04
CA TYR A 191 4.19 23.16 20.23
C TYR A 191 5.50 22.77 20.93
N ALA A 192 6.26 23.75 21.41
CA ALA A 192 7.47 23.52 22.18
C ALA A 192 7.18 22.74 23.49
N SER A 193 6.08 23.05 24.18
CA SER A 193 5.66 22.32 25.40
C SER A 193 5.37 20.83 25.16
N LEU A 194 4.82 20.47 23.99
CA LEU A 194 4.63 19.06 23.61
C LEU A 194 5.89 18.41 23.02
N GLY A 195 6.90 19.19 22.64
CA GLY A 195 8.04 18.72 21.85
C GLY A 195 7.70 18.49 20.37
N ALA A 196 6.67 19.18 19.86
CA ALA A 196 6.20 19.13 18.49
C ALA A 196 6.66 20.37 17.69
N VAL A 197 6.54 20.31 16.35
CA VAL A 197 6.79 21.45 15.45
C VAL A 197 5.48 21.85 14.77
N GLY A 198 5.32 23.14 14.42
CA GLY A 198 4.08 23.70 13.87
C GLY A 198 3.58 23.07 12.55
N ASP A 199 4.44 22.34 11.83
CA ASP A 199 4.11 21.62 10.60
C ASP A 199 3.83 20.12 10.80
N PHE A 200 4.00 19.56 12.01
CA PHE A 200 3.64 18.17 12.34
C PHE A 200 2.17 17.88 12.01
N SER A 201 1.89 16.72 11.41
CA SER A 201 0.52 16.20 11.27
C SER A 201 -0.18 16.04 12.64
N ASP A 202 -1.52 16.03 12.62
CA ASP A 202 -2.32 15.91 13.85
C ASP A 202 -2.03 14.58 14.58
N ALA A 203 -1.80 13.49 13.83
CA ALA A 203 -1.34 12.21 14.38
C ALA A 203 0.01 12.32 15.11
N LEU A 204 0.98 13.11 14.60
CA LEU A 204 2.25 13.34 15.28
C LEU A 204 2.11 14.22 16.53
N ILE A 205 1.13 15.13 16.58
CA ILE A 205 0.82 15.90 17.79
C ILE A 205 0.17 15.02 18.85
N LEU A 206 -0.80 14.18 18.48
CA LEU A 206 -1.40 13.21 19.39
C LEU A 206 -0.36 12.21 19.93
N TYR A 207 0.57 11.77 19.07
CA TYR A 207 1.71 10.96 19.50
C TYR A 207 2.62 11.72 20.48
N ALA A 208 2.97 12.98 20.20
CA ALA A 208 3.79 13.80 21.09
C ALA A 208 3.11 14.00 22.45
N PHE A 209 1.82 14.36 22.47
CA PHE A 209 0.99 14.45 23.67
C PHE A 209 0.99 13.13 24.46
N ALA A 210 0.69 12.00 23.80
CA ALA A 210 0.63 10.68 24.46
C ALA A 210 1.99 10.29 25.07
N ARG A 211 3.10 10.63 24.41
CA ARG A 211 4.45 10.41 24.96
C ARG A 211 4.74 11.31 26.16
N GLN A 212 4.46 12.60 26.09
CA GLN A 212 4.66 13.52 27.24
C GLN A 212 3.78 13.12 28.43
N ALA A 213 2.50 12.86 28.21
CA ALA A 213 1.53 12.45 29.24
C ALA A 213 1.85 11.10 29.89
N ALA A 214 2.61 10.22 29.22
CA ALA A 214 3.07 8.94 29.76
C ALA A 214 4.44 9.02 30.46
N MET A 215 5.31 9.95 30.05
CA MET A 215 6.65 10.12 30.65
C MET A 215 6.66 11.10 31.85
N ASP A 216 5.76 12.08 31.85
CA ASP A 216 5.57 13.05 32.92
C ASP A 216 4.08 13.12 33.30
N GLU A 217 3.66 12.17 34.16
CA GLU A 217 2.29 12.07 34.63
C GLU A 217 1.88 13.28 35.50
N ALA A 218 2.84 13.91 36.19
CA ALA A 218 2.58 15.05 37.08
C ALA A 218 2.18 16.31 36.29
N ASN A 219 2.65 16.45 35.05
CA ASN A 219 2.25 17.52 34.14
C ASN A 219 1.21 17.10 33.08
N ARG A 220 0.57 15.92 33.22
CA ARG A 220 -0.48 15.43 32.29
C ARG A 220 -1.57 16.48 31.99
N SER A 221 -2.09 17.17 33.01
CA SER A 221 -3.09 18.24 32.87
C SER A 221 -2.58 19.49 32.13
N TYR A 222 -1.26 19.71 32.06
CA TYR A 222 -0.66 20.78 31.27
C TYR A 222 -0.54 20.40 29.80
N TYR A 223 -0.08 19.19 29.51
CA TYR A 223 -0.03 18.70 28.13
C TYR A 223 -1.43 18.59 27.51
N PHE A 224 -2.45 18.31 28.32
CA PHE A 224 -3.85 18.32 27.87
C PHE A 224 -4.34 19.74 27.57
N GLU A 225 -4.03 20.74 28.40
CA GLU A 225 -4.26 22.17 28.10
C GLU A 225 -3.52 22.59 26.82
N CYS A 226 -2.28 22.12 26.63
CA CYS A 226 -1.53 22.35 25.40
C CYS A 226 -2.23 21.77 24.16
N LEU A 227 -2.80 20.56 24.26
CA LEU A 227 -3.54 19.93 23.18
C LEU A 227 -4.86 20.66 22.88
N GLN A 228 -5.60 21.08 23.92
CA GLN A 228 -6.85 21.85 23.81
C GLN A 228 -6.65 23.15 23.01
N ASP A 229 -5.73 24.01 23.44
CA ASP A 229 -5.51 25.31 22.76
C ASP A 229 -4.89 25.11 21.36
N LEU A 230 -4.11 24.04 21.11
CA LEU A 230 -3.61 23.70 19.77
C LEU A 230 -4.71 23.18 18.83
N ALA A 231 -5.70 22.42 19.34
CA ALA A 231 -6.85 21.99 18.56
C ALA A 231 -7.65 23.21 18.07
N VAL A 232 -8.00 24.12 18.98
CA VAL A 232 -8.68 25.39 18.68
C VAL A 232 -7.85 26.27 17.73
N GLY A 233 -6.54 26.34 17.93
CA GLY A 233 -5.63 27.09 17.06
C GLY A 233 -5.51 26.53 15.63
N ARG A 234 -5.67 25.21 15.47
CA ARG A 234 -5.65 24.53 14.16
C ARG A 234 -7.01 24.45 13.48
N LYS A 235 -8.12 24.48 14.24
CA LYS A 235 -9.48 24.16 13.76
C LYS A 235 -9.54 22.79 13.09
N SER A 236 -8.88 21.81 13.70
CA SER A 236 -8.87 20.43 13.20
C SER A 236 -9.94 19.63 13.93
N GLU A 237 -10.96 19.17 13.18
CA GLU A 237 -12.05 18.35 13.70
C GLU A 237 -11.52 17.07 14.37
N ASP A 238 -10.45 16.47 13.84
CA ASP A 238 -9.80 15.28 14.41
C ASP A 238 -9.19 15.57 15.80
N LEU A 239 -8.50 16.71 15.95
CA LEU A 239 -7.93 17.10 17.24
C LEU A 239 -9.02 17.53 18.24
N GLU A 240 -10.05 18.25 17.78
CA GLU A 240 -11.18 18.67 18.63
C GLU A 240 -11.99 17.46 19.12
N MET A 241 -12.25 16.48 18.25
CA MET A 241 -12.88 15.20 18.61
C MET A 241 -12.02 14.42 19.61
N GLN A 242 -10.71 14.33 19.39
CA GLN A 242 -9.81 13.61 20.30
C GLN A 242 -9.68 14.31 21.66
N VAL A 243 -9.69 15.65 21.70
CA VAL A 243 -9.76 16.44 22.93
C VAL A 243 -11.07 16.18 23.69
N ALA A 244 -12.20 16.14 22.99
CA ALA A 244 -13.50 15.81 23.60
C ALA A 244 -13.53 14.37 24.16
N MET A 245 -12.97 13.41 23.43
CA MET A 245 -12.83 12.01 23.87
C MET A 245 -11.94 11.90 25.12
N LEU A 246 -10.79 12.57 25.14
CA LEU A 246 -9.90 12.57 26.32
C LEU A 246 -10.58 13.24 27.52
N GLY A 247 -11.34 14.31 27.30
CA GLY A 247 -12.15 14.94 28.34
C GLY A 247 -13.20 14.00 28.95
N SER A 248 -13.86 13.17 28.14
CA SER A 248 -14.80 12.15 28.65
C SER A 248 -14.11 11.00 29.39
N GLN A 249 -12.84 10.70 29.05
CA GLN A 249 -11.99 9.74 29.75
C GLN A 249 -11.37 10.26 31.07
N GLY A 250 -11.79 11.44 31.55
CA GLY A 250 -11.30 12.01 32.81
C GLY A 250 -9.98 12.77 32.72
N PHE A 251 -9.55 13.19 31.52
CA PHE A 251 -8.46 14.15 31.40
C PHE A 251 -8.97 15.57 31.71
N THR A 252 -8.36 16.20 32.72
CA THR A 252 -8.72 17.55 33.18
C THR A 252 -7.58 18.53 32.96
N SER A 253 -7.89 19.71 32.45
CA SER A 253 -6.93 20.81 32.26
C SER A 253 -6.61 21.49 33.60
N ARG A 254 -5.47 22.18 33.68
CA ARG A 254 -5.14 22.99 34.88
C ARG A 254 -6.19 24.06 35.16
N ARG A 255 -6.80 24.64 34.11
CA ARG A 255 -7.85 25.67 34.21
C ARG A 255 -9.10 25.13 34.92
N GLU A 256 -9.50 23.90 34.62
CA GLU A 256 -10.65 23.22 35.23
C GLU A 256 -10.36 22.80 36.68
N VAL A 257 -9.16 22.29 36.96
CA VAL A 257 -8.71 21.94 38.32
C VAL A 257 -8.69 23.17 39.24
N ASP A 258 -8.16 24.29 38.75
CA ASP A 258 -8.18 25.58 39.44
C ASP A 258 -9.61 26.08 39.72
N ALA A 259 -10.53 25.90 38.76
CA ALA A 259 -11.94 26.25 38.92
C ALA A 259 -12.62 25.37 39.99
N ALA A 260 -12.31 24.07 40.01
CA ALA A 260 -12.84 23.13 41.00
C ALA A 260 -12.36 23.46 42.42
N TYR A 261 -11.07 23.78 42.63
CA TYR A 261 -10.61 24.24 43.95
C TYR A 261 -11.32 25.52 44.40
N ARG A 262 -11.44 26.52 43.50
CA ARG A 262 -12.18 27.76 43.79
C ARG A 262 -13.65 27.48 44.13
N TYR A 263 -14.29 26.50 43.48
CA TYR A 263 -15.66 26.08 43.79
C TYR A 263 -15.81 25.66 45.27
N PHE A 264 -14.86 24.88 45.80
CA PHE A 264 -14.84 24.51 47.23
C PHE A 264 -14.34 25.62 48.17
N GLY A 265 -14.03 26.81 47.66
CA GLY A 265 -13.49 27.93 48.45
C GLY A 265 -12.03 27.74 48.85
N ILE A 266 -11.29 26.93 48.09
CA ILE A 266 -9.87 26.65 48.28
C ILE A 266 -9.07 27.46 47.26
N ASP A 267 -8.12 28.27 47.73
CA ASP A 267 -7.17 28.94 46.84
C ASP A 267 -6.22 27.89 46.21
N PRO A 268 -6.07 27.83 44.87
CA PRO A 268 -5.22 26.84 44.21
C PRO A 268 -3.75 26.83 44.68
N ILE A 269 -3.23 28.00 45.11
CA ILE A 269 -1.87 28.15 45.66
C ILE A 269 -1.68 27.34 46.96
N HIS A 270 -2.76 27.16 47.74
CA HIS A 270 -2.74 26.44 49.01
C HIS A 270 -3.23 24.99 48.89
N ALA A 271 -3.75 24.58 47.71
CA ALA A 271 -4.36 23.27 47.48
C ALA A 271 -3.40 22.09 47.77
N SER A 272 -2.11 22.25 47.48
CA SER A 272 -1.06 21.23 47.75
C SER A 272 -0.88 20.92 49.24
N HIS A 273 -1.23 21.83 50.14
CA HIS A 273 -1.03 21.71 51.58
C HIS A 273 -2.29 21.27 52.36
N ILE A 274 -3.44 21.15 51.70
CA ILE A 274 -4.71 20.77 52.31
C ILE A 274 -4.86 19.24 52.27
N ASN A 275 -5.24 18.61 53.39
CA ASN A 275 -5.45 17.16 53.46
C ASN A 275 -6.79 16.74 52.81
N ASP A 276 -6.87 15.54 52.25
CA ASP A 276 -8.05 15.03 51.55
C ASP A 276 -9.29 14.94 52.44
N ASP A 277 -9.10 14.67 53.74
CA ASP A 277 -10.16 14.69 54.77
C ASP A 277 -10.84 16.07 54.89
N HIS A 278 -10.11 17.16 54.62
CA HIS A 278 -10.67 18.51 54.67
C HIS A 278 -11.52 18.80 53.44
N ILE A 279 -11.08 18.38 52.26
CA ILE A 279 -11.82 18.54 51.00
C ILE A 279 -13.13 17.72 51.07
N THR A 280 -13.03 16.47 51.49
CA THR A 280 -14.18 15.56 51.64
C THR A 280 -15.13 15.97 52.77
N GLY A 281 -14.62 16.50 53.88
CA GLY A 281 -15.44 17.11 54.93
C GLY A 281 -16.20 18.35 54.45
N THR A 282 -15.55 19.21 53.67
CA THR A 282 -16.16 20.41 53.07
C THR A 282 -17.24 20.04 52.05
N PHE A 283 -17.01 18.99 51.24
CA PHE A 283 -18.01 18.40 50.35
C PHE A 283 -19.23 17.90 51.12
N LYS A 284 -19.05 17.03 52.13
CA LYS A 284 -20.14 16.47 52.93
C LYS A 284 -20.97 17.55 53.64
N SER A 285 -20.33 18.61 54.13
CA SER A 285 -21.01 19.75 54.77
C SER A 285 -21.80 20.65 53.81
N ARG A 286 -21.53 20.58 52.50
CA ARG A 286 -22.29 21.31 51.47
C ARG A 286 -23.41 20.45 50.89
N LEU A 287 -23.19 19.13 50.79
CA LEU A 287 -24.16 18.17 50.27
C LEU A 287 -25.48 18.15 51.09
N SER A 288 -25.43 18.45 52.39
CA SER A 288 -26.62 18.52 53.27
C SER A 288 -27.56 19.69 52.96
N ASP A 289 -27.06 20.74 52.31
CA ASP A 289 -27.71 22.05 52.22
C ASP A 289 -28.13 22.40 50.78
N MET A 290 -27.97 21.46 49.83
CA MET A 290 -28.13 21.68 48.37
C MET A 290 -29.24 20.83 47.74
N SER A 291 -29.77 21.30 46.61
CA SER A 291 -30.75 20.56 45.78
C SER A 291 -30.08 19.49 44.91
N SER A 292 -30.84 18.50 44.43
CA SER A 292 -30.31 17.33 43.69
C SER A 292 -29.40 17.70 42.52
N SER A 293 -29.81 18.65 41.67
CA SER A 293 -29.01 19.13 40.53
C SER A 293 -27.73 19.85 40.94
N MET A 294 -27.75 20.61 42.05
CA MET A 294 -26.54 21.25 42.58
C MET A 294 -25.59 20.23 43.25
N ALA A 295 -26.13 19.15 43.80
CA ALA A 295 -25.35 18.07 44.39
C ALA A 295 -24.61 17.25 43.31
N GLU A 296 -25.14 17.14 42.10
CA GLU A 296 -24.47 16.51 40.95
C GLU A 296 -23.29 17.37 40.45
N GLU A 297 -23.49 18.67 40.22
CA GLU A 297 -22.38 19.56 39.83
C GLU A 297 -21.32 19.64 40.94
N THR A 298 -21.71 19.64 42.22
CA THR A 298 -20.77 19.59 43.35
C THR A 298 -19.96 18.28 43.36
N ARG A 299 -20.57 17.13 43.03
CA ARG A 299 -19.85 15.85 42.87
C ARG A 299 -18.89 15.89 41.68
N ARG A 300 -19.30 16.47 40.55
CA ARG A 300 -18.46 16.65 39.35
C ARG A 300 -17.20 17.48 39.66
N GLN A 301 -17.35 18.59 40.38
CA GLN A 301 -16.21 19.40 40.84
C GLN A 301 -15.32 18.62 41.83
N LEU A 302 -15.89 17.77 42.70
CA LEU A 302 -15.10 16.90 43.58
C LEU A 302 -14.30 15.85 42.79
N ARG A 303 -14.89 15.29 41.72
CA ARG A 303 -14.24 14.29 40.86
C ARG A 303 -13.00 14.85 40.17
N ILE A 304 -13.10 16.06 39.60
CA ILE A 304 -11.97 16.79 38.99
C ILE A 304 -10.80 16.94 39.99
N ILE A 305 -11.08 17.24 41.25
CA ILE A 305 -10.04 17.30 42.31
C ILE A 305 -9.50 15.90 42.63
N GLY A 306 -10.36 14.88 42.73
CA GLY A 306 -9.96 13.50 43.00
C GLY A 306 -9.02 12.92 41.92
N GLU A 307 -9.28 13.23 40.66
CA GLU A 307 -8.44 12.90 39.50
C GLU A 307 -7.11 13.67 39.56
N ALA A 308 -7.14 15.00 39.73
CA ALA A 308 -5.94 15.84 39.77
C ALA A 308 -4.99 15.54 40.94
N ARG A 309 -5.52 15.03 42.07
CA ARG A 309 -4.71 14.56 43.22
C ARG A 309 -4.40 13.06 43.19
N ASN A 310 -4.95 12.32 42.22
CA ASN A 310 -4.98 10.86 42.17
C ASN A 310 -5.52 10.19 43.47
N SER A 311 -6.36 10.89 44.23
CA SER A 311 -6.82 10.43 45.55
C SER A 311 -8.00 9.47 45.46
N GLU A 312 -7.81 8.23 45.86
CA GLU A 312 -8.87 7.21 45.92
C GLU A 312 -9.98 7.57 46.92
N SER A 313 -9.62 8.22 48.04
CA SER A 313 -10.60 8.64 49.07
C SER A 313 -11.57 9.71 48.54
N ILE A 314 -11.07 10.63 47.73
CA ILE A 314 -11.89 11.66 47.08
C ILE A 314 -12.74 11.04 45.96
N ARG A 315 -12.12 10.21 45.10
CA ARG A 315 -12.83 9.50 44.00
C ARG A 315 -13.98 8.62 44.53
N ALA A 316 -13.74 7.82 45.56
CA ALA A 316 -14.78 6.96 46.16
C ALA A 316 -15.94 7.75 46.77
N GLN A 317 -15.72 8.98 47.25
CA GLN A 317 -16.77 9.83 47.81
C GLN A 317 -17.55 10.62 46.74
N ALA A 318 -17.01 10.75 45.52
CA ALA A 318 -17.72 11.31 44.38
C ALA A 318 -18.67 10.30 43.69
N ALA A 319 -18.46 8.99 43.89
CA ALA A 319 -19.02 7.91 43.06
C ALA A 319 -20.34 7.25 43.56
N ASP A 320 -21.00 7.80 44.59
CA ASP A 320 -22.27 7.34 45.19
C ASP A 320 -22.34 5.90 45.78
N ALA A 321 -22.86 5.79 47.00
CA ALA A 321 -23.10 4.50 47.67
C ALA A 321 -24.61 4.29 47.95
N LEU A 322 -25.25 3.41 47.17
CA LEU A 322 -26.63 2.97 47.40
C LEU A 322 -26.67 1.80 48.42
N GLU A 323 -27.59 1.84 49.39
CA GLU A 323 -27.67 0.84 50.48
C GLU A 323 -29.08 0.29 50.76
N THR A 324 -30.18 0.90 50.28
CA THR A 324 -31.55 0.44 50.61
C THR A 324 -32.49 0.38 49.41
N TYR A 325 -33.49 -0.52 49.45
CA TYR A 325 -34.48 -0.71 48.38
C TYR A 325 -35.27 0.57 48.00
N PRO A 326 -35.74 1.42 48.95
CA PRO A 326 -36.39 2.68 48.58
C PRO A 326 -35.45 3.68 47.89
N GLN A 327 -34.17 3.70 48.26
CA GLN A 327 -33.16 4.52 47.59
C GLN A 327 -32.84 4.00 46.18
N ALA A 328 -32.76 2.67 45.99
CA ALA A 328 -32.56 2.07 44.67
C ALA A 328 -33.73 2.38 43.71
N LEU A 329 -34.96 2.34 44.19
CA LEU A 329 -36.14 2.74 43.40
C LEU A 329 -36.18 4.25 43.13
N SER A 330 -35.84 5.08 44.12
CA SER A 330 -35.76 6.55 43.92
C SER A 330 -34.64 6.95 42.97
N TRP A 331 -33.51 6.23 42.95
CA TRP A 331 -32.39 6.50 42.04
C TRP A 331 -32.75 6.16 40.58
N LEU A 332 -33.60 5.16 40.38
CA LEU A 332 -34.16 4.80 39.07
C LEU A 332 -35.47 5.56 38.74
N ASP A 333 -35.97 6.45 39.59
CA ASP A 333 -37.27 7.13 39.41
C ASP A 333 -38.47 6.16 39.24
N LEU A 334 -38.43 5.00 39.91
CA LEU A 334 -39.42 3.92 39.80
C LEU A 334 -40.38 3.86 40.99
N THR A 335 -41.65 3.52 40.71
CA THR A 335 -42.65 3.20 41.73
C THR A 335 -42.73 1.69 41.99
N HIS A 336 -43.24 1.30 43.17
CA HIS A 336 -43.23 -0.10 43.62
C HIS A 336 -43.99 -1.08 42.70
N ASP A 337 -45.00 -0.62 41.95
CA ASP A 337 -45.87 -1.47 41.11
C ASP A 337 -45.33 -1.73 39.67
N GLN A 338 -44.20 -1.13 39.27
CA GLN A 338 -43.71 -1.28 37.88
C GLN A 338 -43.06 -2.65 37.62
N PRO A 339 -43.29 -3.27 36.44
CA PRO A 339 -42.76 -4.59 36.08
C PRO A 339 -41.24 -4.56 35.87
N ASP A 340 -40.60 -5.72 36.02
CA ASP A 340 -39.14 -5.84 36.03
C ASP A 340 -38.47 -5.46 34.70
N ASP A 341 -39.14 -5.66 33.56
CA ASP A 341 -38.64 -5.23 32.24
C ASP A 341 -38.45 -3.69 32.17
N PHE A 342 -39.30 -2.95 32.88
CA PHE A 342 -39.21 -1.48 32.98
C PHE A 342 -38.07 -1.04 33.90
N VAL A 343 -37.72 -1.85 34.91
CA VAL A 343 -36.54 -1.63 35.77
C VAL A 343 -35.26 -1.69 34.93
N VAL A 344 -35.12 -2.71 34.08
CA VAL A 344 -33.95 -2.89 33.21
C VAL A 344 -33.89 -1.82 32.12
N THR A 345 -35.03 -1.45 31.55
CA THR A 345 -35.12 -0.34 30.58
C THR A 345 -34.60 0.96 31.20
N MET A 346 -35.05 1.29 32.42
CA MET A 346 -34.66 2.54 33.09
C MET A 346 -33.20 2.53 33.55
N VAL A 347 -32.67 1.39 33.96
CA VAL A 347 -31.23 1.22 34.22
C VAL A 347 -30.43 1.48 32.94
N SER A 348 -30.81 0.82 31.84
CA SER A 348 -30.11 0.93 30.56
C SER A 348 -30.02 2.39 30.10
N LEU A 349 -31.12 3.13 30.26
CA LEU A 349 -31.25 4.56 29.93
C LEU A 349 -30.35 5.44 30.84
N LYS A 350 -30.30 5.18 32.16
CA LYS A 350 -29.37 5.91 33.04
C LYS A 350 -27.89 5.53 32.84
N THR A 351 -27.59 4.32 32.38
CA THR A 351 -26.21 3.89 32.06
C THR A 351 -25.74 4.31 30.65
N SER A 352 -26.65 4.51 29.69
CA SER A 352 -26.30 5.12 28.39
C SER A 352 -25.94 6.58 28.54
N ASP A 353 -26.62 7.28 29.45
CA ASP A 353 -26.42 8.71 29.68
C ASP A 353 -25.22 8.99 30.62
N ASN A 354 -24.80 8.01 31.43
CA ASN A 354 -23.61 8.11 32.29
C ASN A 354 -22.94 6.73 32.55
N PRO A 355 -21.78 6.43 31.91
CA PRO A 355 -21.12 5.13 32.04
C PRO A 355 -20.48 4.89 33.43
N ASP A 356 -20.14 5.95 34.17
CA ASP A 356 -19.60 5.85 35.52
C ASP A 356 -20.61 5.26 36.54
N CYS A 357 -21.90 5.26 36.19
CA CYS A 357 -22.98 4.74 37.04
C CYS A 357 -23.24 3.23 36.87
N ILE A 358 -22.41 2.49 36.14
CA ILE A 358 -22.63 1.04 35.91
C ILE A 358 -22.56 0.23 37.22
N GLU A 359 -21.65 0.56 38.14
CA GLU A 359 -21.54 -0.15 39.42
C GLU A 359 -22.71 0.19 40.38
N THR A 360 -23.13 1.46 40.42
CA THR A 360 -24.28 1.88 41.23
C THR A 360 -25.59 1.31 40.67
N ALA A 361 -25.75 1.24 39.34
CA ALA A 361 -26.85 0.58 38.67
C ALA A 361 -26.93 -0.93 38.99
N ARG A 362 -25.80 -1.66 38.90
CA ARG A 362 -25.74 -3.07 39.29
C ARG A 362 -26.16 -3.28 40.75
N LYS A 363 -25.71 -2.41 41.66
CA LYS A 363 -26.10 -2.47 43.08
C LYS A 363 -27.58 -2.11 43.31
N ALA A 364 -28.13 -1.18 42.53
CA ALA A 364 -29.57 -0.86 42.57
C ALA A 364 -30.42 -2.07 42.13
N ILE A 365 -30.04 -2.75 41.04
CA ILE A 365 -30.74 -3.94 40.56
C ILE A 365 -30.63 -5.08 41.57
N SER A 366 -29.48 -5.31 42.20
CA SER A 366 -29.35 -6.40 43.19
C SER A 366 -30.32 -6.22 44.37
N LEU A 367 -30.42 -5.00 44.90
CA LEU A 367 -31.37 -4.67 45.98
C LEU A 367 -32.84 -4.83 45.54
N ILE A 368 -33.16 -4.52 44.29
CA ILE A 368 -34.52 -4.71 43.74
C ILE A 368 -34.83 -6.19 43.48
N ALA A 369 -33.89 -6.94 42.92
CA ALA A 369 -34.00 -8.36 42.61
C ALA A 369 -34.16 -9.22 43.87
N GLU A 370 -33.43 -8.88 44.94
CA GLU A 370 -33.56 -9.52 46.26
C GLU A 370 -34.92 -9.22 46.90
N HIS A 371 -35.34 -7.95 46.95
CA HIS A 371 -36.60 -7.55 47.59
C HIS A 371 -37.84 -8.04 46.82
N ARG A 372 -37.78 -8.13 45.50
CA ARG A 372 -38.87 -8.66 44.65
C ARG A 372 -38.80 -10.17 44.45
N ASN A 373 -37.68 -10.80 44.83
CA ASN A 373 -37.35 -12.20 44.58
C ASN A 373 -37.54 -12.61 43.10
N SER A 374 -37.05 -11.77 42.18
CA SER A 374 -37.19 -11.95 40.73
C SER A 374 -35.96 -12.62 40.13
N ASP A 375 -36.13 -13.84 39.64
CA ASP A 375 -35.04 -14.61 39.05
C ASP A 375 -34.59 -14.05 37.69
N ARG A 376 -35.45 -13.30 36.98
CA ARG A 376 -35.10 -12.64 35.72
C ARG A 376 -34.11 -11.49 35.95
N LEU A 377 -34.33 -10.66 36.98
CA LEU A 377 -33.39 -9.60 37.36
C LEU A 377 -32.06 -10.17 37.90
N ARG A 378 -32.09 -11.37 38.51
CA ARG A 378 -30.86 -12.09 38.91
C ARG A 378 -30.06 -12.59 37.70
N GLN A 379 -30.72 -13.12 36.66
CA GLN A 379 -30.05 -13.49 35.41
C GLN A 379 -29.42 -12.27 34.72
N TYR A 380 -30.12 -11.14 34.66
CA TYR A 380 -29.57 -9.90 34.11
C TYR A 380 -28.27 -9.43 34.79
N LEU A 381 -28.15 -9.62 36.11
CA LEU A 381 -26.93 -9.28 36.87
C LEU A 381 -25.74 -10.19 36.54
N ILE A 382 -25.98 -11.42 36.10
CA ILE A 382 -24.95 -12.41 35.76
C ILE A 382 -24.52 -12.23 34.30
N ASP A 383 -25.50 -12.18 33.39
CA ASP A 383 -25.24 -12.24 31.94
C ASP A 383 -25.10 -10.84 31.29
N GLY A 384 -25.44 -9.77 32.02
CA GLY A 384 -25.29 -8.38 31.55
C GLY A 384 -26.27 -7.95 30.46
N SER A 385 -27.18 -8.82 30.03
CA SER A 385 -28.17 -8.57 28.98
C SER A 385 -29.50 -9.23 29.33
N MET A 386 -30.60 -8.46 29.33
CA MET A 386 -31.93 -9.03 29.14
C MET A 386 -32.11 -9.08 27.65
N THR A 387 -31.81 -10.22 27.04
CA THR A 387 -32.00 -10.52 25.60
C THR A 387 -32.01 -9.25 24.75
N ALA A 388 -30.82 -8.73 24.42
CA ALA A 388 -30.69 -7.77 23.32
C ALA A 388 -31.53 -8.27 22.13
N PRO A 389 -32.12 -7.40 21.29
CA PRO A 389 -32.72 -7.88 20.06
C PRO A 389 -31.62 -8.69 19.36
N GLU A 390 -31.86 -9.99 19.21
CA GLU A 390 -30.97 -10.86 18.47
C GLU A 390 -30.82 -10.19 17.09
N MET A 391 -29.59 -10.08 16.60
CA MET A 391 -29.34 -9.68 15.21
C MET A 391 -30.28 -10.54 14.37
N ASP A 392 -31.25 -9.95 13.66
CA ASP A 392 -32.20 -10.79 12.96
C ASP A 392 -31.42 -11.62 11.94
N MET A 393 -31.83 -12.86 11.68
CA MET A 393 -31.21 -13.67 10.64
C MET A 393 -31.17 -12.89 9.31
N SER A 394 -32.14 -12.00 9.04
CA SER A 394 -32.12 -11.11 7.86
C SER A 394 -30.90 -10.19 7.87
N GLU A 395 -30.60 -9.58 9.02
CA GLU A 395 -29.50 -8.66 9.22
C GLU A 395 -28.14 -9.38 9.17
N ALA A 396 -28.06 -10.59 9.75
CA ALA A 396 -26.87 -11.44 9.67
C ALA A 396 -26.53 -11.80 8.22
N TYR A 397 -27.48 -12.34 7.45
CA TYR A 397 -27.26 -12.67 6.03
C TYR A 397 -27.01 -11.41 5.18
N ALA A 398 -27.67 -10.28 5.47
CA ALA A 398 -27.46 -9.02 4.76
C ALA A 398 -26.05 -8.43 4.98
N LEU A 399 -25.44 -8.60 6.17
CA LEU A 399 -24.06 -8.17 6.45
C LEU A 399 -23.03 -8.83 5.52
N PHE A 400 -23.31 -10.04 5.03
CA PHE A 400 -22.49 -10.75 4.03
C PHE A 400 -23.03 -10.64 2.59
N SER A 401 -23.99 -9.76 2.33
CA SER A 401 -24.67 -9.59 1.03
C SER A 401 -25.36 -10.85 0.49
N ILE A 402 -25.79 -11.76 1.38
CA ILE A 402 -26.48 -13.00 1.00
C ILE A 402 -27.99 -12.77 0.99
N SER A 403 -28.58 -12.84 -0.21
CA SER A 403 -30.02 -12.59 -0.41
C SER A 403 -30.89 -13.84 -0.24
N ASP A 404 -30.32 -15.03 -0.40
CA ASP A 404 -31.02 -16.32 -0.26
C ASP A 404 -30.46 -17.12 0.92
N ARG A 405 -31.31 -17.34 1.93
CA ARG A 405 -30.99 -18.13 3.13
C ARG A 405 -30.93 -19.64 2.88
N THR A 406 -31.46 -20.11 1.74
CA THR A 406 -31.53 -21.54 1.39
C THR A 406 -30.34 -22.00 0.54
N ALA A 407 -29.56 -21.05 0.00
CA ALA A 407 -28.31 -21.33 -0.68
C ALA A 407 -27.22 -21.80 0.30
N LYS A 408 -26.32 -22.68 -0.16
CA LYS A 408 -25.17 -23.12 0.64
C LYS A 408 -24.18 -21.98 0.80
N VAL A 409 -23.85 -21.65 2.04
CA VAL A 409 -22.90 -20.60 2.39
C VAL A 409 -21.46 -21.13 2.37
N ASP A 410 -20.54 -20.41 1.72
CA ASP A 410 -19.11 -20.67 1.77
C ASP A 410 -18.48 -19.91 2.95
N PHE A 411 -18.21 -20.61 4.05
CA PHE A 411 -17.70 -20.02 5.29
C PHE A 411 -16.28 -19.45 5.16
N ASP A 412 -15.48 -19.89 4.21
CA ASP A 412 -14.11 -19.37 4.02
C ASP A 412 -14.10 -18.00 3.35
N VAL A 413 -15.09 -17.75 2.47
CA VAL A 413 -15.36 -16.42 1.92
C VAL A 413 -15.77 -15.44 3.03
N MET A 414 -16.57 -15.88 4.00
CA MET A 414 -16.96 -15.04 5.15
C MET A 414 -15.78 -14.70 6.06
N LYS A 415 -14.95 -15.69 6.42
CA LYS A 415 -13.72 -15.47 7.21
C LYS A 415 -12.78 -14.48 6.53
N THR A 416 -12.62 -14.61 5.21
CA THR A 416 -11.84 -13.66 4.40
C THR A 416 -12.47 -12.27 4.42
N THR A 417 -13.79 -12.16 4.27
CA THR A 417 -14.51 -10.87 4.34
C THR A 417 -14.34 -10.17 5.70
N ILE A 418 -14.38 -10.93 6.81
CA ILE A 418 -14.09 -10.42 8.16
C ILE A 418 -12.64 -9.91 8.25
N ALA A 419 -11.67 -10.63 7.67
CA ALA A 419 -10.26 -10.22 7.68
C ALA A 419 -9.97 -8.95 6.88
N PHE A 420 -10.80 -8.61 5.88
CA PHE A 420 -10.73 -7.35 5.12
C PHE A 420 -11.62 -6.22 5.71
N ALA A 421 -12.39 -6.49 6.77
CA ALA A 421 -13.28 -5.53 7.39
C ALA A 421 -12.52 -4.52 8.30
N PRO A 422 -12.92 -3.23 8.36
CA PRO A 422 -12.40 -2.32 9.37
C PRO A 422 -12.75 -2.81 10.78
N PRO A 423 -11.89 -2.58 11.80
CA PRO A 423 -11.96 -3.25 13.10
C PRO A 423 -13.33 -3.11 13.79
N ASP A 424 -13.91 -1.91 13.77
CA ASP A 424 -15.23 -1.58 14.35
C ASP A 424 -16.40 -2.40 13.75
N SER A 425 -16.20 -2.94 12.55
CA SER A 425 -17.19 -3.77 11.83
C SER A 425 -16.85 -5.26 11.85
N ALA A 426 -15.57 -5.62 12.08
CA ALA A 426 -15.14 -7.02 12.15
C ALA A 426 -15.84 -7.76 13.30
N GLU A 427 -15.98 -7.15 14.47
CA GLU A 427 -16.72 -7.76 15.60
C GLU A 427 -18.21 -8.00 15.28
N LYS A 428 -18.84 -7.12 14.48
CA LYS A 428 -20.24 -7.29 14.05
C LYS A 428 -20.38 -8.40 13.03
N MET A 429 -19.51 -8.44 12.02
CA MET A 429 -19.48 -9.53 11.02
C MET A 429 -19.13 -10.88 11.66
N GLN A 430 -18.27 -10.91 12.69
CA GLN A 430 -17.91 -12.15 13.38
C GLN A 430 -19.07 -12.69 14.23
N LYS A 431 -19.92 -11.82 14.80
CA LYS A 431 -21.20 -12.22 15.41
C LYS A 431 -22.20 -12.74 14.36
N ALA A 432 -22.31 -12.07 13.21
CA ALA A 432 -23.14 -12.53 12.10
C ALA A 432 -22.70 -13.89 11.54
N TYR A 433 -21.39 -14.13 11.43
CA TYR A 433 -20.81 -15.41 11.00
C TYR A 433 -21.27 -16.56 11.90
N LEU A 434 -21.11 -16.41 13.23
CA LEU A 434 -21.51 -17.43 14.21
C LEU A 434 -23.02 -17.72 14.14
N MET A 435 -23.82 -16.70 13.85
CA MET A 435 -25.27 -16.86 13.74
C MET A 435 -25.69 -17.59 12.45
N ILE A 436 -25.06 -17.29 11.31
CA ILE A 436 -25.29 -18.02 10.05
C ILE A 436 -24.76 -19.45 10.14
N GLU A 437 -23.62 -19.67 10.79
CA GLU A 437 -23.06 -21.01 11.05
C GLU A 437 -24.04 -21.87 11.86
N GLN A 438 -24.69 -21.30 12.87
CA GLN A 438 -25.73 -21.98 13.66
C GLN A 438 -27.04 -22.20 12.88
N ASP A 439 -27.49 -21.23 12.07
CA ASP A 439 -28.71 -21.35 11.26
C ASP A 439 -28.54 -22.40 10.14
N GLN A 440 -27.41 -22.39 9.42
CA GLN A 440 -27.09 -23.41 8.42
C GLN A 440 -26.92 -24.82 9.03
N ALA A 441 -26.51 -24.91 10.31
CA ALA A 441 -26.45 -26.18 11.05
C ALA A 441 -27.83 -26.68 11.52
N GLN A 442 -28.80 -25.78 11.75
CA GLN A 442 -30.17 -26.13 12.15
C GLN A 442 -31.11 -26.36 10.96
N SER A 443 -30.92 -25.60 9.88
CA SER A 443 -31.67 -25.74 8.63
C SER A 443 -31.21 -27.01 7.90
N ASN A 444 -32.08 -28.01 7.87
CA ASN A 444 -31.74 -29.43 7.66
C ASN A 444 -31.34 -29.83 6.22
N ASN A 445 -30.79 -28.91 5.42
CA ASN A 445 -30.25 -29.13 4.08
C ASN A 445 -28.73 -29.32 4.02
N ASN A 446 -28.01 -29.18 5.16
CA ASN A 446 -26.57 -29.43 5.25
C ASN A 446 -26.21 -30.52 6.28
N ARG A 447 -27.08 -31.51 6.49
CA ARG A 447 -26.69 -32.80 7.08
C ARG A 447 -25.89 -33.65 6.09
N SER A 448 -24.63 -33.25 5.88
CA SER A 448 -23.56 -34.07 5.33
C SER A 448 -22.38 -34.05 6.30
N ASP A 449 -22.30 -35.05 7.17
CA ASP A 449 -21.13 -35.55 7.93
C ASP A 449 -19.93 -34.57 8.09
N GLU A 450 -20.06 -33.58 8.98
CA GLU A 450 -19.04 -32.53 9.20
C GLU A 450 -18.68 -32.20 10.66
N SER A 451 -19.05 -33.01 11.66
CA SER A 451 -18.76 -32.69 13.07
C SER A 451 -18.11 -33.79 13.92
N GLU A 452 -17.63 -34.89 13.34
CA GLU A 452 -16.68 -35.81 14.02
C GLU A 452 -15.50 -36.15 13.10
N ILE A 453 -14.32 -35.59 13.44
CA ILE A 453 -12.99 -36.02 12.96
C ILE A 453 -12.87 -36.19 11.43
N ARG A 454 -12.72 -35.09 10.68
CA ARG A 454 -12.20 -35.14 9.29
C ARG A 454 -10.71 -35.48 9.25
N ARG A 455 -10.38 -36.72 9.61
CA ARG A 455 -9.28 -37.44 8.94
C ARG A 455 -9.78 -37.80 7.55
N ASN A 456 -9.12 -37.30 6.51
CA ASN A 456 -9.14 -37.81 5.13
C ASN A 456 -10.33 -38.69 4.73
N GLN A 457 -11.33 -38.13 4.05
CA GLN A 457 -12.35 -38.92 3.33
C GLN A 457 -11.74 -39.73 2.17
N TYR A 458 -10.51 -39.44 1.75
CA TYR A 458 -9.84 -40.01 0.60
C TYR A 458 -8.45 -40.56 0.98
N PRO A 459 -8.01 -41.72 0.45
CA PRO A 459 -6.70 -42.29 0.77
C PRO A 459 -5.54 -41.35 0.42
N LEU A 460 -4.60 -41.15 1.35
CA LEU A 460 -3.47 -40.19 1.27
C LEU A 460 -2.59 -40.37 0.02
N ASP A 461 -2.45 -41.60 -0.47
CA ASP A 461 -1.70 -42.00 -1.66
C ASP A 461 -2.42 -41.67 -2.98
N SER A 462 -3.75 -41.54 -2.94
CA SER A 462 -4.62 -41.25 -4.09
C SER A 462 -5.19 -39.82 -4.11
N TRP A 463 -4.96 -39.05 -3.03
CA TRP A 463 -5.50 -37.70 -2.87
C TRP A 463 -4.38 -36.64 -2.71
N PRO A 464 -4.45 -35.52 -3.46
CA PRO A 464 -3.46 -34.44 -3.36
C PRO A 464 -3.56 -33.71 -2.02
N VAL A 465 -2.50 -32.99 -1.65
CA VAL A 465 -2.48 -32.18 -0.42
C VAL A 465 -3.17 -30.82 -0.59
N GLY A 466 -3.79 -30.31 0.46
CA GLY A 466 -4.18 -28.91 0.60
C GLY A 466 -3.00 -28.03 1.07
N LEU A 467 -3.06 -26.73 0.80
CA LEU A 467 -2.04 -25.75 1.19
C LEU A 467 -2.55 -24.77 2.25
N ARG A 468 -1.88 -24.72 3.41
CA ARG A 468 -2.22 -23.77 4.49
C ARG A 468 -1.85 -22.34 4.10
N ASN A 469 -2.84 -21.45 4.13
CA ASN A 469 -2.68 -20.04 3.80
C ASN A 469 -1.75 -19.35 4.82
N ILE A 470 -0.90 -18.44 4.36
CA ILE A 470 0.08 -17.71 5.19
C ILE A 470 -0.48 -16.32 5.61
N GLY A 471 -1.68 -15.97 5.13
CA GLY A 471 -2.32 -14.67 5.29
C GLY A 471 -2.39 -13.97 3.93
N ASN A 472 -3.59 -13.78 3.38
CA ASN A 472 -3.84 -13.18 2.07
C ASN A 472 -3.03 -13.79 0.90
N THR A 473 -2.67 -15.08 0.94
CA THR A 473 -1.79 -15.74 -0.06
C THR A 473 -2.47 -16.87 -0.84
N CYS A 474 -3.80 -16.91 -0.87
CA CYS A 474 -4.58 -17.97 -1.55
C CYS A 474 -4.37 -18.03 -3.08
N TYR A 475 -4.06 -16.89 -3.72
CA TYR A 475 -3.68 -16.86 -5.14
C TYR A 475 -2.33 -17.58 -5.38
N LEU A 476 -1.35 -17.43 -4.46
CA LEU A 476 -0.06 -18.13 -4.53
C LEU A 476 -0.27 -19.63 -4.31
N ASN A 477 -1.12 -20.03 -3.37
CA ASN A 477 -1.49 -21.43 -3.17
C ASN A 477 -2.10 -22.03 -4.45
N SER A 478 -3.02 -21.31 -5.10
CA SER A 478 -3.63 -21.71 -6.37
C SER A 478 -2.58 -21.89 -7.49
N VAL A 479 -1.62 -20.97 -7.61
CA VAL A 479 -0.52 -21.06 -8.58
C VAL A 479 0.42 -22.23 -8.26
N LEU A 480 0.80 -22.43 -7.00
CA LEU A 480 1.67 -23.55 -6.60
C LEU A 480 1.03 -24.91 -6.85
N GLN A 481 -0.27 -25.07 -6.59
CA GLN A 481 -1.03 -26.28 -6.93
C GLN A 481 -1.02 -26.54 -8.44
N PHE A 482 -1.34 -25.51 -9.24
CA PHE A 482 -1.29 -25.60 -10.70
C PHE A 482 0.09 -26.08 -11.20
N LEU A 483 1.17 -25.41 -10.79
CA LEU A 483 2.54 -25.73 -11.22
C LEU A 483 2.96 -27.15 -10.82
N PHE A 484 2.49 -27.66 -9.67
CA PHE A 484 2.74 -29.03 -9.23
C PHE A 484 2.08 -30.09 -10.13
N THR A 485 0.95 -29.77 -10.78
CA THR A 485 0.28 -30.71 -11.71
C THR A 485 0.95 -30.84 -13.07
N ILE A 486 1.84 -29.90 -13.43
CA ILE A 486 2.58 -29.93 -14.69
C ILE A 486 3.81 -30.82 -14.53
N LYS A 487 3.72 -32.05 -15.04
CA LYS A 487 4.69 -33.12 -14.79
C LYS A 487 6.13 -32.77 -15.21
N PRO A 488 6.42 -32.26 -16.42
CA PRO A 488 7.80 -31.91 -16.79
C PRO A 488 8.38 -30.79 -15.93
N LEU A 489 7.53 -29.84 -15.50
CA LEU A 489 7.96 -28.76 -14.61
C LEU A 489 8.28 -29.29 -13.22
N ARG A 490 7.43 -30.15 -12.65
CA ARG A 490 7.67 -30.80 -11.36
C ARG A 490 8.92 -31.68 -11.39
N GLU A 491 9.15 -32.43 -12.47
CA GLU A 491 10.37 -33.23 -12.67
C GLU A 491 11.62 -32.32 -12.71
N LEU A 492 11.61 -31.21 -13.47
CA LEU A 492 12.70 -30.22 -13.47
C LEU A 492 12.93 -29.58 -12.10
N VAL A 493 11.88 -29.34 -11.31
CA VAL A 493 12.00 -28.81 -9.94
C VAL A 493 12.65 -29.84 -9.00
N LEU A 494 12.27 -31.12 -9.11
CA LEU A 494 12.82 -32.19 -8.28
C LEU A 494 14.30 -32.46 -8.60
N ASP A 495 14.66 -32.50 -9.89
CA ASP A 495 16.00 -32.77 -10.42
C ASP A 495 16.77 -31.49 -10.81
N CYS A 496 16.45 -30.37 -10.15
CA CYS A 496 16.91 -29.04 -10.57
C CYS A 496 18.43 -28.88 -10.71
N ASP A 497 19.21 -29.60 -9.90
CA ASP A 497 20.69 -29.58 -9.90
C ASP A 497 21.30 -29.86 -11.28
N ALA A 498 20.63 -30.67 -12.12
CA ALA A 498 21.08 -30.99 -13.47
C ALA A 498 20.89 -29.83 -14.48
N TYR A 499 20.00 -28.89 -14.18
CA TYR A 499 19.55 -27.83 -15.08
C TYR A 499 20.05 -26.43 -14.68
N LEU A 500 20.68 -26.27 -13.50
CA LEU A 500 21.08 -24.95 -12.97
C LEU A 500 22.08 -24.20 -13.86
N GLN A 501 21.79 -22.94 -14.12
CA GLN A 501 22.69 -21.98 -14.76
C GLN A 501 23.98 -21.79 -13.93
N ASP A 502 25.13 -21.67 -14.58
CA ASP A 502 26.35 -21.25 -13.90
C ASP A 502 26.27 -19.72 -13.64
N PRO A 503 26.42 -19.24 -12.38
CA PRO A 503 26.31 -17.83 -12.04
C PRO A 503 27.57 -17.02 -12.40
N SER A 504 28.64 -17.63 -12.92
CA SER A 504 29.85 -16.92 -13.32
C SER A 504 29.57 -15.90 -14.44
N PRO A 505 30.20 -14.70 -14.42
CA PRO A 505 29.96 -13.66 -15.43
C PRO A 505 30.23 -14.12 -16.87
N GLU A 506 31.19 -15.03 -17.05
CA GLU A 506 31.56 -15.61 -18.35
C GLU A 506 30.44 -16.47 -18.94
N ALA A 507 29.67 -17.18 -18.09
CA ALA A 507 28.54 -18.02 -18.51
C ALA A 507 27.25 -17.22 -18.75
N LEU A 508 27.21 -15.94 -18.38
CA LEU A 508 26.03 -15.07 -18.47
C LEU A 508 26.09 -14.04 -19.62
N VAL A 509 27.24 -13.88 -20.29
CA VAL A 509 27.47 -12.86 -21.35
C VAL A 509 26.39 -12.86 -22.44
N ASP A 510 25.95 -14.04 -22.87
CA ASP A 510 24.94 -14.21 -23.92
C ASP A 510 23.53 -14.55 -23.39
N LYS A 511 23.32 -14.60 -22.05
CA LYS A 511 22.03 -15.00 -21.46
C LYS A 511 21.07 -13.80 -21.33
N ARG A 512 19.87 -13.93 -21.92
CA ARG A 512 18.78 -12.96 -21.82
C ARG A 512 17.43 -13.63 -21.56
N VAL A 513 16.63 -13.04 -20.70
CA VAL A 513 15.25 -13.45 -20.37
C VAL A 513 14.40 -12.17 -20.32
N GLY A 514 13.26 -12.14 -21.00
CA GLY A 514 12.38 -10.96 -21.00
C GLY A 514 13.06 -9.70 -21.57
N ARG A 515 13.94 -9.87 -22.57
CA ARG A 515 14.85 -8.85 -23.14
C ARG A 515 15.90 -8.25 -22.16
N ALA A 516 15.85 -8.56 -20.87
CA ALA A 516 16.83 -8.11 -19.87
C ALA A 516 18.15 -8.90 -19.94
N ILE A 517 19.26 -8.23 -19.59
CA ILE A 517 20.56 -8.87 -19.33
C ILE A 517 20.55 -9.34 -17.86
N ILE A 518 20.96 -10.58 -17.62
CA ILE A 518 20.82 -11.20 -16.30
C ILE A 518 22.09 -10.99 -15.47
N THR A 519 21.93 -10.50 -14.25
CA THR A 519 23.01 -10.37 -13.26
C THR A 519 23.25 -11.69 -12.52
N PRO A 520 24.48 -11.95 -12.02
CA PRO A 520 24.75 -13.14 -11.21
C PRO A 520 23.85 -13.21 -9.97
N GLU A 521 23.60 -12.07 -9.32
CA GLU A 521 22.70 -11.95 -8.16
C GLU A 521 21.27 -12.41 -8.48
N ARG A 522 20.72 -12.07 -9.66
CA ARG A 522 19.39 -12.52 -10.09
C ARG A 522 19.36 -14.02 -10.35
N VAL A 523 20.46 -14.63 -10.79
CA VAL A 523 20.59 -16.10 -10.90
C VAL A 523 20.61 -16.75 -9.51
N GLU A 524 21.37 -16.22 -8.55
CA GLU A 524 21.42 -16.75 -7.18
C GLU A 524 20.05 -16.70 -6.48
N VAL A 525 19.32 -15.58 -6.60
CA VAL A 525 17.96 -15.42 -6.07
C VAL A 525 16.99 -16.41 -6.71
N ALA A 526 17.06 -16.56 -8.04
CA ALA A 526 16.23 -17.50 -8.79
C ALA A 526 16.54 -18.97 -8.45
N GLN A 527 17.80 -19.32 -8.21
CA GLN A 527 18.21 -20.64 -7.75
C GLN A 527 17.75 -20.91 -6.33
N LYS A 528 17.83 -19.92 -5.42
CA LYS A 528 17.25 -20.05 -4.08
C LYS A 528 15.75 -20.35 -4.15
N PHE A 529 14.99 -19.62 -4.97
CA PHE A 529 13.57 -19.89 -5.20
C PHE A 529 13.33 -21.33 -5.68
N LEU A 530 14.12 -21.81 -6.65
CA LEU A 530 13.99 -23.16 -7.19
C LEU A 530 14.32 -24.25 -6.15
N PHE A 531 15.27 -24.01 -5.22
CA PHE A 531 15.58 -24.93 -4.12
C PHE A 531 14.50 -24.97 -3.02
N GLU A 532 13.91 -23.82 -2.67
CA GLU A 532 12.76 -23.74 -1.76
C GLU A 532 11.55 -24.45 -2.37
N LEU A 533 11.28 -24.22 -3.67
CA LEU A 533 10.20 -24.88 -4.41
C LEU A 533 10.40 -26.39 -4.52
N ARG A 534 11.64 -26.85 -4.76
CA ARG A 534 12.00 -28.29 -4.70
C ARG A 534 11.70 -28.89 -3.34
N THR A 535 12.11 -28.21 -2.28
CA THR A 535 11.87 -28.67 -0.90
C THR A 535 10.38 -28.75 -0.62
N PHE A 536 9.61 -27.76 -1.05
CA PHE A 536 8.15 -27.75 -0.94
C PHE A 536 7.47 -28.87 -1.75
N PHE A 537 7.85 -29.09 -3.01
CA PHE A 537 7.31 -30.16 -3.86
C PHE A 537 7.62 -31.56 -3.30
N LYS A 538 8.80 -31.78 -2.71
CA LYS A 538 9.09 -33.03 -1.98
C LYS A 538 8.15 -33.22 -0.79
N HIS A 539 7.93 -32.19 0.03
CA HIS A 539 6.95 -32.27 1.12
C HIS A 539 5.53 -32.56 0.62
N MET A 540 5.07 -31.97 -0.50
CA MET A 540 3.76 -32.28 -1.07
C MET A 540 3.62 -33.77 -1.45
N ILE A 541 4.68 -34.39 -1.95
CA ILE A 541 4.72 -35.81 -2.32
C ILE A 541 4.78 -36.71 -1.07
N GLU A 542 5.67 -36.41 -0.13
CA GLU A 542 6.08 -37.31 0.96
C GLU A 542 5.29 -37.14 2.27
N ALA A 543 4.57 -36.02 2.44
CA ALA A 543 3.91 -35.70 3.72
C ALA A 543 2.86 -36.77 4.14
N PRO A 544 2.90 -37.24 5.40
CA PRO A 544 1.88 -38.15 5.94
C PRO A 544 0.55 -37.42 6.26
N THR A 545 0.51 -36.09 6.11
CA THR A 545 -0.68 -35.25 6.32
C THR A 545 -1.46 -35.02 5.03
N ASP A 546 -2.70 -34.56 5.19
CA ASP A 546 -3.57 -34.02 4.15
C ASP A 546 -3.19 -32.60 3.72
N THR A 547 -2.54 -31.85 4.61
CA THR A 547 -2.24 -30.43 4.47
C THR A 547 -0.74 -30.17 4.64
N VAL A 548 -0.21 -29.26 3.81
CA VAL A 548 1.18 -28.80 3.82
C VAL A 548 1.18 -27.27 3.86
N ARG A 549 2.21 -26.64 4.44
CA ARG A 549 2.34 -25.17 4.48
C ARG A 549 3.53 -24.73 3.62
N PRO A 550 3.40 -23.73 2.73
CA PRO A 550 4.55 -23.18 2.02
C PRO A 550 5.53 -22.51 3.00
N ALA A 551 6.83 -22.49 2.65
CA ALA A 551 7.81 -21.76 3.43
C ALA A 551 7.60 -20.23 3.28
N ILE A 552 7.82 -19.47 4.36
CA ILE A 552 7.70 -18.00 4.33
C ILE A 552 8.71 -17.40 3.33
N ASP A 553 9.91 -17.96 3.24
CA ASP A 553 10.93 -17.53 2.26
C ASP A 553 10.54 -17.88 0.81
N LEU A 554 9.82 -18.99 0.57
CA LEU A 554 9.27 -19.33 -0.75
C LEU A 554 8.22 -18.29 -1.18
N ALA A 555 7.30 -17.94 -0.27
CA ALA A 555 6.30 -16.92 -0.53
C ALA A 555 6.94 -15.54 -0.76
N ALA A 556 7.92 -15.14 0.06
CA ALA A 556 8.63 -13.87 -0.15
C ALA A 556 9.30 -13.80 -1.53
N LEU A 557 9.97 -14.87 -1.97
CA LEU A 557 10.66 -14.92 -3.26
C LEU A 557 9.68 -14.93 -4.45
N ALA A 558 8.51 -15.54 -4.31
CA ALA A 558 7.48 -15.55 -5.36
C ALA A 558 6.78 -14.19 -5.53
N LEU A 559 6.64 -13.41 -4.45
CA LEU A 559 5.84 -12.18 -4.42
C LEU A 559 6.67 -10.89 -4.59
N CYS A 560 7.95 -10.89 -4.18
CA CYS A 560 8.81 -9.73 -4.36
C CYS A 560 9.41 -9.66 -5.78
N LYS A 561 9.04 -8.64 -6.56
CA LYS A 561 9.70 -8.34 -7.85
C LYS A 561 11.19 -8.04 -7.61
N THR A 562 12.06 -8.78 -8.27
CA THR A 562 13.51 -8.80 -7.98
C THR A 562 14.30 -7.56 -8.42
N ASP A 563 13.65 -6.53 -8.97
CA ASP A 563 14.32 -5.29 -9.40
C ASP A 563 14.58 -4.31 -8.24
N SER A 564 14.24 -4.69 -6.99
CA SER A 564 14.65 -4.00 -5.76
C SER A 564 15.70 -4.83 -5.01
N PRO A 565 17.00 -4.50 -5.09
CA PRO A 565 18.05 -5.25 -4.41
C PRO A 565 17.97 -5.06 -2.89
N GLN A 566 17.46 -6.08 -2.18
CA GLN A 566 17.51 -6.12 -0.71
C GLN A 566 18.82 -6.77 -0.23
N SER A 567 19.42 -6.14 0.78
CA SER A 567 20.73 -6.48 1.32
C SER A 567 20.74 -7.81 2.07
N ALA A 568 21.59 -8.75 1.62
CA ALA A 568 21.85 -9.99 2.34
C ALA A 568 22.82 -9.77 3.52
N PRO A 569 22.63 -10.48 4.66
CA PRO A 569 23.45 -10.30 5.86
C PRO A 569 24.76 -11.09 5.77
N ARG A 570 25.83 -10.61 6.44
CA ARG A 570 27.08 -11.36 6.65
C ARG A 570 27.48 -11.42 8.11
N SER A 571 27.65 -12.64 8.62
CA SER A 571 28.35 -12.99 9.85
C SER A 571 29.82 -13.39 9.55
N PRO A 572 30.73 -13.44 10.55
CA PRO A 572 32.15 -13.16 10.30
C PRO A 572 33.11 -14.37 10.44
N THR A 573 34.22 -14.29 9.71
CA THR A 573 35.55 -14.89 9.99
C THR A 573 36.56 -14.09 9.16
N LEU A 574 37.44 -13.27 9.74
CA LEU A 574 38.62 -13.55 10.58
C LEU A 574 39.89 -13.90 9.79
N ASP A 575 40.94 -13.17 10.18
CA ASP A 575 42.39 -13.34 9.95
C ASP A 575 42.96 -13.22 8.52
N ALA A 576 44.12 -12.61 8.27
CA ALA A 576 44.92 -11.55 8.92
C ALA A 576 46.27 -11.52 8.18
N GLN A 577 46.82 -10.33 7.87
CA GLN A 577 48.12 -9.88 8.39
C GLN A 577 48.56 -8.53 7.78
N ASN A 578 48.71 -7.54 8.67
CA ASN A 578 49.71 -6.46 8.73
C ASN A 578 50.09 -5.68 7.44
N GLY A 579 50.01 -4.34 7.39
CA GLY A 579 49.50 -3.37 8.36
C GLY A 579 50.34 -2.09 8.44
N SER A 580 49.69 -0.97 8.78
CA SER A 580 50.32 0.25 9.31
C SER A 580 49.24 1.21 9.84
N GLY A 581 49.11 1.30 11.17
CA GLY A 581 48.15 2.18 11.82
C GLY A 581 48.75 3.55 12.19
N LEU A 582 47.88 4.56 12.34
CA LEU A 582 48.22 5.86 12.92
C LEU A 582 47.35 6.13 14.15
N GLY A 583 48.01 6.14 15.31
CA GLY A 583 47.69 6.71 16.62
C GLY A 583 46.26 7.10 17.03
N CYS A 584 45.85 6.58 18.19
CA CYS A 584 44.89 7.24 19.08
C CYS A 584 45.57 8.36 19.88
N ILE A 585 44.81 9.41 20.24
CA ILE A 585 45.12 10.33 21.34
C ILE A 585 43.85 10.46 22.17
N GLU A 586 43.94 10.17 23.47
CA GLU A 586 42.87 10.32 24.48
C GLU A 586 41.51 9.65 24.12
N GLU A 587 41.57 8.35 23.85
CA GLU A 587 40.48 7.37 24.03
C GLU A 587 39.13 7.62 23.29
N ALA A 588 39.16 8.14 22.06
CA ALA A 588 38.00 8.09 21.15
C ALA A 588 38.38 7.82 19.67
N PRO A 589 37.66 6.93 18.94
CA PRO A 589 37.76 6.83 17.49
C PRO A 589 36.95 7.94 16.80
N VAL A 590 37.54 8.59 15.79
CA VAL A 590 36.89 9.67 15.02
C VAL A 590 36.08 9.08 13.87
N ILE A 591 34.78 9.41 13.82
CA ILE A 591 33.87 9.06 12.72
C ILE A 591 33.32 10.36 12.12
N GLY A 592 33.37 10.48 10.78
CA GLY A 592 32.79 11.60 10.01
C GLY A 592 31.94 11.10 8.83
N PRO A 593 30.99 11.89 8.30
CA PRO A 593 29.94 11.40 7.40
C PRO A 593 30.23 11.56 5.89
N MET A 594 29.70 10.62 5.10
CA MET A 594 29.64 10.62 3.62
C MET A 594 28.62 11.62 3.05
N PRO A 595 28.80 12.07 1.79
CA PRO A 595 27.68 12.07 0.82
C PRO A 595 28.08 11.83 -0.66
N ALA A 596 27.07 11.75 -1.55
CA ALA A 596 27.17 11.53 -3.00
C ALA A 596 26.11 12.41 -3.75
N LEU A 597 25.85 12.39 -5.07
CA LEU A 597 26.16 11.48 -6.21
C LEU A 597 25.91 12.28 -7.54
N MET A 598 26.00 11.63 -8.72
CA MET A 598 25.56 12.10 -10.08
C MET A 598 26.51 13.10 -10.79
N ASN A 599 26.49 13.29 -12.12
CA ASN A 599 25.52 12.92 -13.16
C ASN A 599 26.16 12.88 -14.58
N ASP A 600 25.45 12.31 -15.58
CA ASP A 600 25.39 12.72 -17.02
C ASP A 600 24.58 11.67 -17.83
N SER A 601 23.82 11.97 -18.89
CA SER A 601 23.54 13.24 -19.59
C SER A 601 22.22 13.16 -20.41
N GLU A 602 21.83 14.28 -21.03
CA GLU A 602 20.56 14.54 -21.73
C GLU A 602 20.39 13.82 -23.10
N GLU A 603 19.14 13.70 -23.58
CA GLU A 603 18.77 14.17 -24.93
C GLU A 603 17.25 14.45 -25.04
N SER A 604 16.84 15.27 -26.02
CA SER A 604 15.54 15.96 -26.10
C SER A 604 14.83 15.76 -27.44
N ASP A 605 13.50 15.83 -27.49
CA ASP A 605 12.82 16.29 -28.71
C ASP A 605 11.47 16.99 -28.46
N ILE A 606 11.01 17.76 -29.46
CA ILE A 606 10.14 18.94 -29.27
C ILE A 606 8.91 18.91 -30.22
N SER A 607 7.69 19.25 -29.75
CA SER A 607 6.85 20.35 -30.34
C SER A 607 5.37 20.41 -29.95
N ALA A 608 4.89 21.67 -29.89
CA ALA A 608 3.54 22.17 -30.19
C ALA A 608 2.31 21.66 -29.38
N ALA A 609 2.03 22.36 -28.27
CA ALA A 609 0.66 22.69 -27.89
C ALA A 609 0.30 24.08 -28.43
N ASP A 610 -0.89 24.25 -28.98
CA ASP A 610 -1.39 25.54 -29.47
C ASP A 610 -2.03 26.36 -28.34
N SER A 611 -1.95 27.69 -28.42
CA SER A 611 -2.28 28.61 -27.32
C SER A 611 -3.47 29.51 -27.65
N VAL A 612 -4.42 29.63 -26.72
CA VAL A 612 -5.31 30.80 -26.64
C VAL A 612 -5.36 31.32 -25.20
N MET A 613 -5.04 32.61 -25.06
CA MET A 613 -4.96 33.35 -23.80
C MET A 613 -6.29 34.01 -23.42
N GLY A 614 -6.42 34.40 -22.16
CA GLY A 614 -7.44 35.34 -21.68
C GLY A 614 -7.06 35.95 -20.33
N ASP A 615 -6.56 37.19 -20.36
CA ASP A 615 -6.29 38.05 -19.20
C ASP A 615 -7.62 38.41 -18.44
N ASP A 616 -7.70 39.14 -17.32
CA ASP A 616 -6.79 40.14 -16.74
C ASP A 616 -7.07 40.41 -15.23
N LYS A 617 -6.32 41.36 -14.65
CA LYS A 617 -6.19 41.75 -13.23
C LYS A 617 -7.40 42.49 -12.62
N SER A 618 -7.52 42.51 -11.28
CA SER A 618 -7.26 43.74 -10.46
C SER A 618 -7.59 43.62 -8.96
N ASP A 619 -6.68 44.12 -8.11
CA ASP A 619 -6.94 44.52 -6.72
C ASP A 619 -7.66 45.89 -6.66
N THR A 620 -8.58 46.09 -5.70
CA THR A 620 -8.42 47.10 -4.61
C THR A 620 -9.62 47.22 -3.64
N SER A 621 -9.35 46.95 -2.36
CA SER A 621 -9.88 47.53 -1.10
C SER A 621 -11.06 48.53 -1.09
N MET A 622 -12.01 48.35 -0.15
CA MET A 622 -12.60 49.37 0.77
C MET A 622 -13.33 48.66 1.95
N GLN A 623 -12.84 48.77 3.19
CA GLN A 623 -13.29 49.66 4.29
C GLN A 623 -14.60 49.31 5.05
N ALA A 624 -14.44 48.88 6.32
CA ALA A 624 -15.01 49.42 7.59
C ALA A 624 -16.52 49.86 7.68
N MET A 625 -17.27 49.75 8.80
CA MET A 625 -16.93 49.58 10.23
C MET A 625 -17.96 48.74 11.02
N ASN A 626 -17.40 48.07 12.03
CA ASN A 626 -17.89 47.71 13.37
C ASN A 626 -19.11 48.48 13.95
N LEU A 627 -19.91 47.80 14.78
CA LEU A 627 -20.70 48.39 15.86
C LEU A 627 -20.76 47.41 17.05
N GLN A 628 -20.60 47.95 18.26
CA GLN A 628 -20.18 47.23 19.47
C GLN A 628 -20.86 47.89 20.68
N GLU A 629 -21.38 47.14 21.65
CA GLU A 629 -21.82 47.69 22.94
C GLU A 629 -21.23 46.90 24.13
N GLN A 630 -21.17 47.59 25.28
CA GLN A 630 -20.32 47.28 26.44
C GLN A 630 -21.12 46.48 27.51
N TYR A 631 -20.54 45.98 28.62
CA TYR A 631 -20.19 46.80 29.79
C TYR A 631 -19.18 46.13 30.77
N GLN A 632 -18.06 46.84 30.96
CA GLN A 632 -17.32 47.15 32.19
C GLN A 632 -16.69 46.11 33.14
N GLU A 633 -15.54 46.54 33.68
CA GLU A 633 -14.54 45.80 34.47
C GLU A 633 -14.77 45.88 35.99
N ILE A 634 -14.21 44.91 36.73
CA ILE A 634 -13.58 45.14 38.04
C ILE A 634 -12.30 44.28 38.13
N ALA A 635 -11.17 44.87 38.50
CA ALA A 635 -9.94 44.16 38.89
C ALA A 635 -9.66 44.32 40.39
N PRO A 636 -8.98 43.35 41.05
CA PRO A 636 -7.63 43.70 41.54
C PRO A 636 -6.60 42.54 41.63
N VAL A 637 -5.38 42.82 41.16
CA VAL A 637 -4.08 42.70 41.89
C VAL A 637 -3.87 41.52 42.87
N ASN A 638 -3.04 40.50 42.52
CA ASN A 638 -1.66 40.33 43.04
C ASN A 638 -0.87 39.05 42.61
N SER A 639 0.47 39.21 42.59
CA SER A 639 1.57 38.25 42.89
C SER A 639 1.92 37.00 42.02
N THR A 640 3.11 37.11 41.40
CA THR A 640 4.27 36.17 41.36
C THR A 640 4.28 34.89 40.50
N GLN A 641 5.06 34.94 39.41
CA GLN A 641 5.77 33.79 38.82
C GLN A 641 7.12 33.53 39.52
N PRO A 642 7.56 32.27 39.70
CA PRO A 642 8.95 31.91 39.95
C PRO A 642 9.73 31.67 38.64
N ALA A 643 11.04 31.98 38.64
CA ALA A 643 11.93 31.79 37.49
C ALA A 643 12.48 30.35 37.38
N PRO A 644 12.81 29.84 36.18
CA PRO A 644 13.27 28.47 35.98
C PRO A 644 14.71 28.21 36.46
N PRO A 645 15.03 26.99 36.92
CA PRO A 645 16.36 26.65 37.44
C PRO A 645 17.41 26.48 36.34
N THR A 646 18.62 26.98 36.61
CA THR A 646 19.76 27.01 35.68
C THR A 646 20.74 25.85 35.91
N ARG A 647 20.45 24.67 35.32
CA ARG A 647 21.40 23.64 34.80
C ARG A 647 20.71 22.28 34.60
N PRO A 648 21.06 21.50 33.57
CA PRO A 648 20.66 20.10 33.49
C PRO A 648 21.48 19.23 34.49
N PRO A 649 20.86 18.20 35.11
CA PRO A 649 21.59 17.15 35.83
C PRO A 649 22.30 16.18 34.85
N PRO A 650 23.29 15.40 35.30
CA PRO A 650 24.09 14.54 34.43
C PRO A 650 23.32 13.31 33.93
N ILE A 651 23.67 12.85 32.73
CA ILE A 651 23.10 11.68 32.07
C ILE A 651 23.51 10.39 32.81
N PRO A 652 22.57 9.56 33.32
CA PRO A 652 22.90 8.23 33.81
C PRO A 652 23.24 7.27 32.65
N PRO A 653 24.06 6.23 32.88
CA PRO A 653 24.44 5.30 31.82
C PRO A 653 23.20 4.56 31.28
N ARG A 654 23.07 4.57 29.95
CA ARG A 654 22.01 3.91 29.18
C ARG A 654 21.80 2.46 29.62
N PRO A 655 20.63 2.09 30.20
CA PRO A 655 20.13 0.72 30.08
C PRO A 655 19.89 0.46 28.60
N ALA A 656 20.25 -0.73 28.09
CA ALA A 656 19.96 -1.08 26.71
C ALA A 656 18.45 -0.93 26.46
N GLY A 657 18.08 0.02 25.57
CA GLY A 657 16.69 0.34 25.31
C GLY A 657 15.94 -0.86 24.72
N PRO A 658 14.61 -0.95 24.91
CA PRO A 658 13.83 -2.02 24.32
C PRO A 658 14.00 -2.02 22.80
N ILE A 659 14.30 -3.21 22.27
CA ILE A 659 14.44 -3.46 20.84
C ILE A 659 13.14 -3.01 20.16
N ALA A 660 13.24 -2.09 19.20
CA ALA A 660 12.10 -1.72 18.37
C ALA A 660 11.53 -2.99 17.72
N PRO A 661 10.20 -3.19 17.66
CA PRO A 661 9.64 -4.38 17.06
C PRO A 661 10.05 -4.43 15.60
N VAL A 662 10.98 -5.33 15.29
CA VAL A 662 11.36 -5.66 13.92
C VAL A 662 10.08 -6.13 13.24
N LYS A 663 9.58 -5.37 12.24
CA LYS A 663 8.46 -5.81 11.39
C LYS A 663 8.79 -7.24 10.94
N SER A 664 7.95 -8.20 11.31
CA SER A 664 8.20 -9.59 10.97
C SER A 664 8.24 -9.73 9.45
N LYS A 665 9.00 -10.70 8.92
CA LYS A 665 8.97 -11.04 7.48
C LYS A 665 7.54 -11.20 6.98
N ILE A 666 6.67 -11.76 7.82
CA ILE A 666 5.24 -12.00 7.58
C ILE A 666 4.50 -10.69 7.32
N GLY A 667 4.68 -9.64 8.13
CA GLY A 667 3.96 -8.37 7.94
C GLY A 667 4.27 -7.68 6.60
N ASN A 668 5.52 -7.74 6.13
CA ASN A 668 5.91 -7.21 4.81
C ASN A 668 5.33 -8.06 3.66
N ILE A 669 5.19 -9.38 3.87
CA ILE A 669 4.55 -10.29 2.92
C ILE A 669 3.04 -10.02 2.85
N GLU A 670 2.36 -9.87 3.99
CA GLU A 670 0.93 -9.52 4.04
C GLU A 670 0.63 -8.18 3.35
N GLU A 671 1.50 -7.18 3.51
CA GLU A 671 1.36 -5.88 2.84
C GLU A 671 1.56 -6.00 1.32
N SER A 672 2.56 -6.76 0.88
CA SER A 672 2.81 -7.04 -0.54
C SER A 672 1.72 -7.92 -1.18
N ALA A 673 1.16 -8.86 -0.42
CA ALA A 673 0.18 -9.83 -0.88
C ALA A 673 -1.23 -9.26 -1.07
N ARG A 674 -1.54 -8.12 -0.41
CA ARG A 674 -2.82 -7.41 -0.57
C ARG A 674 -3.05 -6.82 -1.97
N GLN A 675 -2.04 -6.80 -2.85
CA GLN A 675 -2.06 -6.04 -4.11
C GLN A 675 -1.79 -6.86 -5.39
N GLN A 676 -1.63 -8.18 -5.31
CA GLN A 676 -1.20 -9.01 -6.46
C GLN A 676 -2.29 -9.94 -6.99
N ASP A 677 -2.24 -10.21 -8.30
CA ASP A 677 -3.09 -11.17 -9.02
C ASP A 677 -2.29 -12.46 -9.31
N ALA A 678 -2.99 -13.60 -9.40
CA ALA A 678 -2.41 -14.90 -9.74
C ALA A 678 -1.62 -14.87 -11.07
N ALA A 679 -2.10 -14.08 -12.05
CA ALA A 679 -1.42 -13.88 -13.33
C ALA A 679 -0.03 -13.24 -13.19
N GLU A 680 0.07 -12.17 -12.39
CA GLU A 680 1.34 -11.43 -12.16
C GLU A 680 2.38 -12.31 -11.45
N VAL A 681 1.92 -13.09 -10.48
CA VAL A 681 2.74 -14.04 -9.71
C VAL A 681 3.23 -15.18 -10.60
N LEU A 682 2.39 -15.69 -11.51
CA LEU A 682 2.75 -16.74 -12.46
C LEU A 682 3.84 -16.27 -13.44
N SER A 683 3.72 -15.07 -14.01
CA SER A 683 4.77 -14.52 -14.89
C SER A 683 6.09 -14.23 -14.13
N ASN A 684 6.03 -13.73 -12.87
CA ASN A 684 7.24 -13.58 -12.05
C ASN A 684 7.93 -14.93 -11.79
N ILE A 685 7.15 -15.99 -11.52
CA ILE A 685 7.67 -17.35 -11.34
C ILE A 685 8.30 -17.87 -12.64
N PHE A 686 7.71 -17.65 -13.82
CA PHE A 686 8.30 -18.02 -15.11
C PHE A 686 9.64 -17.31 -15.39
N ASP A 687 9.76 -16.04 -15.01
CA ASP A 687 11.00 -15.27 -15.07
C ASP A 687 12.07 -15.86 -14.14
N LEU A 688 11.71 -16.19 -12.89
CA LEU A 688 12.61 -16.85 -11.93
C LEU A 688 13.08 -18.21 -12.46
N PHE A 689 12.18 -19.06 -12.97
CA PHE A 689 12.58 -20.33 -13.59
C PHE A 689 13.57 -20.12 -14.74
N SER A 690 13.27 -19.21 -15.67
CA SER A 690 14.11 -18.91 -16.83
C SER A 690 15.50 -18.38 -16.43
N CYS A 691 15.57 -17.58 -15.35
CA CYS A 691 16.83 -17.12 -14.77
C CYS A 691 17.63 -18.26 -14.12
N ALA A 692 16.98 -19.16 -13.38
CA ALA A 692 17.63 -20.25 -12.66
C ALA A 692 18.24 -21.33 -13.56
N ILE A 693 17.60 -21.66 -14.69
CA ILE A 693 17.97 -22.80 -15.55
C ILE A 693 18.82 -22.43 -16.77
N ARG A 694 19.60 -23.38 -17.29
CA ARG A 694 20.36 -23.25 -18.55
C ARG A 694 19.41 -23.22 -19.76
N GLY A 695 19.74 -22.39 -20.73
CA GLY A 695 19.10 -22.42 -22.05
C GLY A 695 19.40 -23.70 -22.83
N LYS A 696 18.38 -24.22 -23.53
CA LYS A 696 18.52 -25.24 -24.57
C LYS A 696 19.03 -24.66 -25.90
N GLY A 697 18.88 -23.35 -26.10
CA GLY A 697 19.34 -22.64 -27.28
C GLY A 697 19.02 -21.15 -27.22
N MET A 698 19.09 -20.47 -28.37
CA MET A 698 18.73 -19.06 -28.53
C MET A 698 17.55 -18.92 -29.48
N LEU A 699 16.56 -18.13 -29.07
CA LEU A 699 15.46 -17.62 -29.87
C LEU A 699 15.91 -16.37 -30.65
N ARG A 700 14.95 -15.71 -31.30
CA ARG A 700 15.11 -14.39 -31.92
C ARG A 700 15.52 -13.36 -30.85
N GLU A 701 16.11 -12.24 -31.28
CA GLU A 701 16.57 -11.15 -30.39
C GLU A 701 17.61 -11.55 -29.32
N ARG A 702 18.24 -12.74 -29.45
CA ARG A 702 19.13 -13.39 -28.45
C ARG A 702 18.43 -13.77 -27.15
N GLU A 703 17.12 -13.98 -27.16
CA GLU A 703 16.41 -14.50 -25.99
C GLU A 703 16.74 -15.99 -25.74
N GLN A 704 16.81 -16.40 -24.48
CA GLN A 704 17.05 -17.79 -24.10
C GLN A 704 15.85 -18.68 -24.45
N LEU A 705 16.06 -19.72 -25.27
CA LEU A 705 15.13 -20.85 -25.37
C LEU A 705 15.35 -21.79 -24.19
N ASP A 706 14.30 -22.06 -23.42
CA ASP A 706 14.32 -22.96 -22.28
C ASP A 706 12.97 -23.72 -22.17
N MET A 707 12.88 -24.62 -21.19
CA MET A 707 11.70 -25.48 -21.05
C MET A 707 10.43 -24.71 -20.71
N ILE A 708 10.52 -23.55 -20.03
CA ILE A 708 9.36 -22.72 -19.71
C ILE A 708 8.79 -22.13 -21.01
N LYS A 709 9.66 -21.58 -21.87
CA LYS A 709 9.23 -21.07 -23.19
C LYS A 709 8.76 -22.16 -24.15
N GLU A 710 9.25 -23.39 -24.03
CA GLU A 710 8.72 -24.52 -24.80
C GLU A 710 7.33 -24.98 -24.34
N LEU A 711 6.98 -24.81 -23.06
CA LEU A 711 5.73 -25.28 -22.47
C LEU A 711 4.60 -24.24 -22.51
N PHE A 712 4.90 -22.97 -22.23
CA PHE A 712 3.90 -21.93 -21.97
C PHE A 712 3.90 -20.77 -22.99
N PHE A 713 4.98 -20.54 -23.75
CA PHE A 713 5.09 -19.35 -24.60
C PHE A 713 4.70 -19.65 -26.06
N SER A 714 3.72 -18.90 -26.58
CA SER A 714 3.27 -18.95 -27.97
C SER A 714 3.97 -17.87 -28.82
N ASP A 715 4.39 -18.20 -30.04
CA ASP A 715 4.92 -17.25 -31.03
C ASP A 715 3.75 -16.62 -31.79
N VAL A 716 3.46 -15.35 -31.49
CA VAL A 716 2.39 -14.55 -32.07
C VAL A 716 2.99 -13.59 -33.10
N THR A 717 2.38 -13.53 -34.28
CA THR A 717 2.78 -12.61 -35.35
C THR A 717 1.70 -11.55 -35.55
N SER A 718 2.06 -10.30 -35.26
CA SER A 718 1.26 -9.11 -35.56
C SER A 718 1.58 -8.60 -36.95
N VAL A 719 0.57 -8.50 -37.82
CA VAL A 719 0.70 -7.96 -39.18
C VAL A 719 0.12 -6.55 -39.21
N ARG A 720 0.95 -5.56 -39.55
CA ARG A 720 0.56 -4.15 -39.73
C ARG A 720 0.51 -3.82 -41.21
N ASN A 721 -0.67 -3.50 -41.73
CA ASN A 721 -0.88 -3.21 -43.16
C ASN A 721 -0.48 -1.78 -43.51
N LEU A 722 0.83 -1.52 -43.54
CA LEU A 722 1.42 -0.27 -44.02
C LEU A 722 1.46 -0.23 -45.56
N LYS A 723 1.26 0.96 -46.14
CA LYS A 723 1.60 1.23 -47.55
C LYS A 723 3.05 1.72 -47.59
N PRO A 724 3.97 1.12 -48.37
CA PRO A 724 3.74 0.23 -49.53
C PRO A 724 3.85 -1.28 -49.27
N LYS A 725 4.23 -1.75 -48.08
CA LYS A 725 4.37 -3.18 -47.76
C LYS A 725 3.94 -3.44 -46.30
N PRO A 726 3.20 -4.53 -46.01
CA PRO A 726 2.92 -4.92 -44.63
C PRO A 726 4.21 -5.18 -43.84
N GLU A 727 4.19 -4.81 -42.58
CA GLU A 727 5.24 -5.06 -41.60
C GLU A 727 4.78 -6.19 -40.67
N GLU A 728 5.63 -7.20 -40.48
CA GLU A 728 5.39 -8.33 -39.58
C GLU A 728 6.27 -8.16 -38.34
N THR A 729 5.64 -8.05 -37.17
CA THR A 729 6.31 -8.03 -35.87
C THR A 729 5.99 -9.32 -35.11
N HIS A 730 6.99 -9.93 -34.49
CA HIS A 730 6.86 -11.19 -33.76
C HIS A 730 7.02 -10.97 -32.26
N GLU A 731 6.19 -11.65 -31.48
CA GLU A 731 6.11 -11.51 -30.03
C GLU A 731 5.90 -12.88 -29.38
N LEU A 732 6.65 -13.19 -28.32
CA LEU A 732 6.41 -14.37 -27.49
C LEU A 732 5.46 -13.97 -26.36
N ARG A 733 4.29 -14.63 -26.28
CA ARG A 733 3.31 -14.42 -25.20
C ARG A 733 3.20 -15.67 -24.33
N ASP A 734 3.33 -15.51 -23.02
CA ASP A 734 3.12 -16.56 -22.00
C ASP A 734 1.63 -16.77 -21.66
N HIS A 735 0.80 -15.76 -21.93
CA HIS A 735 -0.64 -15.80 -21.77
C HIS A 735 -1.36 -14.90 -22.79
N PHE A 736 -2.65 -15.15 -23.00
CA PHE A 736 -3.57 -14.23 -23.68
C PHE A 736 -4.40 -13.46 -22.65
N LEU A 737 -4.64 -12.17 -22.88
CA LEU A 737 -5.40 -11.31 -21.96
C LEU A 737 -6.69 -10.85 -22.62
N VAL A 738 -7.82 -11.41 -22.21
CA VAL A 738 -9.14 -11.11 -22.78
C VAL A 738 -10.05 -10.45 -21.73
N SER A 739 -11.09 -9.74 -22.17
CA SER A 739 -12.03 -9.04 -21.28
C SER A 739 -13.46 -9.53 -21.50
N PRO A 740 -14.32 -9.69 -20.46
CA PRO A 740 -15.73 -10.03 -20.65
C PRO A 740 -16.50 -8.92 -21.38
N GLY A 741 -16.16 -7.66 -21.11
CA GLY A 741 -16.74 -6.51 -21.80
C GLY A 741 -18.20 -6.29 -21.41
N TRP A 742 -18.48 -6.32 -20.10
CA TRP A 742 -19.75 -5.94 -19.47
C TRP A 742 -21.01 -6.69 -19.94
N ARG A 743 -20.83 -7.85 -20.57
CA ARG A 743 -21.91 -8.77 -20.93
C ARG A 743 -21.42 -10.22 -20.87
N ASP A 744 -22.36 -11.14 -20.74
CA ASP A 744 -22.07 -12.56 -20.76
C ASP A 744 -21.70 -12.96 -22.21
N ARG A 745 -20.58 -13.66 -22.39
CA ARG A 745 -20.02 -14.09 -23.70
C ARG A 745 -19.43 -15.50 -23.58
N ASN A 746 -19.26 -16.23 -24.69
CA ASN A 746 -18.40 -17.42 -24.70
C ASN A 746 -16.91 -17.02 -24.80
N LEU A 747 -16.01 -17.95 -24.49
CA LEU A 747 -14.56 -17.72 -24.56
C LEU A 747 -14.07 -17.39 -25.98
N TYR A 748 -14.70 -17.96 -27.02
CA TYR A 748 -14.35 -17.65 -28.42
C TYR A 748 -14.58 -16.17 -28.73
N ALA A 749 -15.72 -15.59 -28.34
CA ALA A 749 -16.03 -14.18 -28.58
C ALA A 749 -15.02 -13.22 -27.93
N THR A 750 -14.46 -13.57 -26.76
CA THR A 750 -13.47 -12.72 -26.07
C THR A 750 -12.05 -12.86 -26.65
N LEU A 751 -11.67 -14.04 -27.15
CA LEU A 751 -10.43 -14.24 -27.92
C LEU A 751 -10.52 -13.61 -29.32
N ASP A 752 -11.69 -13.68 -29.94
CA ASP A 752 -12.02 -13.10 -31.24
C ASP A 752 -11.80 -11.57 -31.26
N ASP A 753 -11.99 -10.89 -30.13
CA ASP A 753 -11.70 -9.46 -29.97
C ASP A 753 -10.18 -9.15 -29.92
N ASP A 754 -9.33 -10.02 -29.32
CA ASP A 754 -7.86 -9.83 -29.26
C ASP A 754 -7.16 -10.14 -30.61
N PHE A 755 -7.60 -11.21 -31.28
CA PHE A 755 -7.11 -11.59 -32.62
C PHE A 755 -7.84 -10.87 -33.77
N GLY A 756 -8.80 -10.00 -33.44
CA GLY A 756 -9.62 -9.26 -34.40
C GLY A 756 -8.85 -8.17 -35.16
N LEU A 757 -9.45 -7.69 -36.25
CA LEU A 757 -8.90 -6.56 -37.00
C LEU A 757 -9.09 -5.25 -36.21
N SER A 758 -7.96 -4.65 -35.83
CA SER A 758 -7.85 -3.35 -35.16
C SER A 758 -7.46 -2.25 -36.14
N GLU A 759 -8.10 -1.09 -36.05
CA GLU A 759 -7.77 0.11 -36.84
C GLU A 759 -6.94 1.09 -36.00
N MET A 760 -5.82 1.59 -36.55
CA MET A 760 -4.97 2.62 -35.94
C MET A 760 -5.03 3.94 -36.72
N ASP A 761 -4.64 5.02 -36.04
CA ASP A 761 -4.50 6.36 -36.62
C ASP A 761 -3.75 6.35 -37.96
N GLY A 762 -4.32 7.03 -38.95
CA GLY A 762 -3.80 7.03 -40.33
C GLY A 762 -4.36 5.92 -41.24
N GLY A 763 -5.31 5.12 -40.77
CA GLY A 763 -5.96 4.08 -41.59
C GLY A 763 -5.11 2.84 -41.79
N ILE A 764 -4.26 2.53 -40.81
CA ILE A 764 -3.39 1.35 -40.77
C ILE A 764 -4.16 0.27 -40.01
N THR A 765 -4.32 -0.93 -40.59
CA THR A 765 -4.95 -2.05 -39.89
C THR A 765 -3.92 -3.01 -39.31
N LYS A 766 -4.18 -3.52 -38.10
CA LYS A 766 -3.40 -4.56 -37.42
C LYS A 766 -4.30 -5.77 -37.15
N TYR A 767 -3.77 -6.96 -37.36
CA TYR A 767 -4.33 -8.20 -36.82
C TYR A 767 -3.20 -9.10 -36.31
N ASP A 768 -3.52 -9.97 -35.36
CA ASP A 768 -2.57 -10.90 -34.76
C ASP A 768 -2.96 -12.34 -35.15
N TYR A 769 -1.98 -13.24 -35.22
CA TYR A 769 -2.23 -14.68 -35.33
C TYR A 769 -1.13 -15.50 -34.64
N ILE A 770 -1.49 -16.67 -34.14
CA ILE A 770 -0.55 -17.60 -33.51
C ILE A 770 0.21 -18.33 -34.62
N LYS A 771 1.52 -18.12 -34.70
CA LYS A 771 2.40 -18.84 -35.64
C LYS A 771 2.83 -20.20 -35.10
N LYS A 772 3.09 -20.28 -33.79
CA LYS A 772 3.37 -21.53 -33.08
C LYS A 772 2.71 -21.47 -31.70
N ALA A 773 1.70 -22.32 -31.50
CA ALA A 773 1.03 -22.44 -30.21
C ALA A 773 1.90 -23.22 -29.20
N ALA A 774 1.98 -22.71 -27.97
CA ALA A 774 2.45 -23.45 -26.81
C ALA A 774 1.59 -24.69 -26.51
N PRO A 775 2.17 -25.78 -25.96
CA PRO A 775 1.41 -26.94 -25.47
C PRO A 775 0.43 -26.63 -24.35
N ILE A 776 0.76 -25.67 -23.47
CA ILE A 776 -0.09 -25.18 -22.39
C ILE A 776 -0.44 -23.73 -22.70
N GLN A 777 -1.74 -23.41 -22.67
CA GLN A 777 -2.28 -22.11 -23.03
C GLN A 777 -2.96 -21.50 -21.82
N ILE A 778 -2.49 -20.34 -21.39
CA ILE A 778 -3.04 -19.59 -20.27
C ILE A 778 -3.82 -18.40 -20.84
N ILE A 779 -5.09 -18.28 -20.48
CA ILE A 779 -5.97 -17.17 -20.87
C ILE A 779 -6.42 -16.46 -19.60
N ASN A 780 -5.89 -15.26 -19.39
CA ASN A 780 -6.19 -14.40 -18.25
C ASN A 780 -7.37 -13.47 -18.57
N LEU A 781 -8.24 -13.27 -17.59
CA LEU A 781 -9.52 -12.57 -17.74
C LEU A 781 -9.44 -11.21 -17.03
N ARG A 782 -9.29 -10.14 -17.82
CA ARG A 782 -9.18 -8.77 -17.32
C ARG A 782 -10.54 -8.24 -16.83
N ARG A 783 -10.82 -8.49 -15.55
CA ARG A 783 -12.04 -8.02 -14.87
C ARG A 783 -11.91 -6.64 -14.25
N LEU A 784 -10.71 -6.23 -13.87
CA LEU A 784 -10.43 -4.88 -13.36
C LEU A 784 -10.30 -3.90 -14.54
N GLN A 785 -11.28 -2.99 -14.64
CA GLN A 785 -11.31 -1.92 -15.63
C GLN A 785 -11.39 -0.56 -14.92
N PHE A 786 -10.80 0.47 -15.52
CA PHE A 786 -10.84 1.82 -14.98
C PHE A 786 -11.92 2.64 -15.67
N ASP A 787 -12.93 3.06 -14.92
CA ASP A 787 -13.98 3.94 -15.44
C ASP A 787 -13.46 5.38 -15.49
N ARG A 788 -13.23 5.87 -16.72
CA ARG A 788 -12.73 7.23 -16.96
C ARG A 788 -13.73 8.33 -16.59
N VAL A 789 -15.02 8.01 -16.45
CA VAL A 789 -16.08 8.96 -16.10
C VAL A 789 -16.15 9.12 -14.58
N LYS A 790 -16.09 8.02 -13.84
CA LYS A 790 -16.14 8.01 -12.36
C LYS A 790 -14.78 8.23 -11.70
N GLY A 791 -13.68 7.94 -12.39
CA GLY A 791 -12.32 8.02 -11.85
C GLY A 791 -11.96 6.84 -10.93
N GLU A 792 -12.76 5.77 -10.92
CA GLU A 792 -12.62 4.61 -10.04
C GLU A 792 -12.36 3.31 -10.80
N GLN A 793 -11.85 2.30 -10.10
CA GLN A 793 -11.72 0.94 -10.62
C GLN A 793 -13.03 0.17 -10.40
N VAL A 794 -13.56 -0.42 -11.47
CA VAL A 794 -14.79 -1.22 -11.45
C VAL A 794 -14.45 -2.66 -11.84
N TYR A 795 -15.10 -3.62 -11.18
CA TYR A 795 -14.89 -5.06 -11.39
C TYR A 795 -16.01 -5.65 -12.26
N ASP A 796 -15.64 -6.13 -13.46
CA ASP A 796 -16.51 -6.79 -14.42
C ASP A 796 -16.88 -8.20 -13.95
N ARG A 797 -18.14 -8.35 -13.51
CA ARG A 797 -18.72 -9.60 -12.98
C ARG A 797 -19.41 -10.45 -14.05
N SER A 798 -19.37 -10.07 -15.33
CA SER A 798 -20.02 -10.82 -16.40
C SER A 798 -19.47 -12.24 -16.53
N HIS A 799 -20.35 -13.19 -16.81
CA HIS A 799 -20.03 -14.60 -16.95
C HIS A 799 -19.34 -14.86 -18.30
N ILE A 800 -18.26 -15.66 -18.27
CA ILE A 800 -17.62 -16.15 -19.49
C ILE A 800 -17.88 -17.65 -19.59
N GLY A 801 -18.63 -18.04 -20.61
CA GLY A 801 -18.87 -19.44 -20.94
C GLY A 801 -17.57 -20.11 -21.37
N LEU A 802 -17.11 -21.06 -20.55
CA LEU A 802 -15.92 -21.88 -20.83
C LEU A 802 -16.32 -23.09 -21.68
N GLU A 803 -15.39 -23.58 -22.50
CA GLU A 803 -15.58 -24.77 -23.33
C GLU A 803 -14.70 -25.91 -22.78
N PRO A 804 -15.19 -27.16 -22.63
CA PRO A 804 -14.35 -28.30 -22.21
C PRO A 804 -13.19 -28.59 -23.18
N THR A 805 -13.37 -28.24 -24.46
CA THR A 805 -12.37 -28.35 -25.53
C THR A 805 -12.37 -27.07 -26.39
N LEU A 806 -11.24 -26.37 -26.40
CA LEU A 806 -10.98 -25.20 -27.23
C LEU A 806 -10.22 -25.62 -28.50
N TYR A 807 -10.64 -25.12 -29.66
CA TYR A 807 -9.97 -25.36 -30.95
C TYR A 807 -9.27 -24.08 -31.41
N LEU A 808 -7.93 -24.10 -31.42
CA LEU A 808 -7.13 -22.91 -31.76
C LEU A 808 -7.03 -22.66 -33.27
N ASP A 809 -7.57 -23.54 -34.10
CA ASP A 809 -7.50 -23.48 -35.56
C ASP A 809 -7.87 -22.12 -36.14
N ARG A 810 -8.89 -21.44 -35.61
CA ARG A 810 -9.28 -20.10 -36.07
C ARG A 810 -8.23 -19.01 -35.78
N TYR A 811 -7.32 -19.22 -34.83
CA TYR A 811 -6.25 -18.30 -34.42
C TYR A 811 -4.85 -18.67 -34.95
N LEU A 812 -4.68 -19.85 -35.57
CA LEU A 812 -3.39 -20.32 -36.12
C LEU A 812 -3.07 -19.75 -37.51
N GLY A 813 -1.78 -19.52 -37.80
CA GLY A 813 -1.33 -19.03 -39.12
C GLY A 813 -1.55 -20.05 -40.25
N GLU A 814 -1.43 -21.34 -39.93
CA GLU A 814 -1.67 -22.48 -40.81
C GLU A 814 -2.21 -23.65 -39.97
N THR A 815 -2.99 -24.54 -40.59
CA THR A 815 -3.52 -25.75 -39.95
C THR A 815 -3.21 -26.98 -40.80
N LEU A 816 -3.53 -28.19 -40.33
CA LEU A 816 -3.25 -29.42 -41.07
C LEU A 816 -4.20 -29.60 -42.26
N SER A 817 -5.43 -29.10 -42.14
CA SER A 817 -6.50 -29.20 -43.14
C SER A 817 -6.63 -27.94 -44.01
N LEU A 818 -6.45 -26.73 -43.45
CA LEU A 818 -6.63 -25.45 -44.16
C LEU A 818 -5.30 -24.69 -44.34
N PRO A 819 -4.92 -24.34 -45.58
CA PRO A 819 -3.75 -23.52 -45.84
C PRO A 819 -3.99 -22.05 -45.45
N GLN A 820 -2.91 -21.34 -45.13
CA GLN A 820 -2.92 -19.92 -44.69
C GLN A 820 -3.84 -19.00 -45.50
N MET A 821 -3.87 -19.14 -46.83
CA MET A 821 -4.69 -18.30 -47.74
C MET A 821 -6.20 -18.57 -47.68
N GLU A 822 -6.63 -19.75 -47.23
CA GLU A 822 -8.04 -20.09 -47.07
C GLU A 822 -8.52 -19.68 -45.66
N LEU A 823 -7.69 -19.93 -44.66
CA LEU A 823 -7.89 -19.50 -43.28
C LEU A 823 -7.97 -17.97 -43.18
N LEU A 824 -7.12 -17.24 -43.91
CA LEU A 824 -7.18 -15.78 -43.99
C LEU A 824 -8.52 -15.26 -44.56
N LYS A 825 -9.12 -15.95 -45.56
CA LYS A 825 -10.44 -15.55 -46.09
C LYS A 825 -11.57 -15.77 -45.09
N LEU A 826 -11.49 -16.83 -44.29
CA LEU A 826 -12.44 -17.07 -43.21
C LEU A 826 -12.31 -15.97 -42.14
N ARG A 827 -11.09 -15.54 -41.80
CA ARG A 827 -10.84 -14.38 -40.94
C ARG A 827 -11.36 -13.08 -41.51
N GLU A 828 -11.12 -12.78 -42.79
CA GLU A 828 -11.66 -11.58 -43.43
C GLU A 828 -13.19 -11.52 -43.35
N ALA A 829 -13.86 -12.67 -43.52
CA ALA A 829 -15.32 -12.78 -43.36
C ALA A 829 -15.78 -12.65 -41.89
N GLN A 830 -15.01 -13.17 -40.94
CA GLN A 830 -15.22 -13.02 -39.49
C GLN A 830 -15.07 -11.55 -39.06
N TRP A 831 -13.99 -10.88 -39.47
CA TRP A 831 -13.69 -9.49 -39.10
C TRP A 831 -14.78 -8.51 -39.54
N GLU A 832 -15.40 -8.70 -40.71
CA GLU A 832 -16.52 -7.86 -41.14
C GLU A 832 -17.77 -8.07 -40.24
N LYS A 833 -18.02 -9.29 -39.75
CA LYS A 833 -19.08 -9.53 -38.74
C LYS A 833 -18.73 -8.95 -37.38
N GLN A 834 -17.48 -9.07 -36.93
CA GLN A 834 -17.00 -8.43 -35.70
C GLN A 834 -17.13 -6.91 -35.77
N ARG A 835 -16.86 -6.30 -36.93
CA ARG A 835 -17.05 -4.87 -37.16
C ARG A 835 -18.53 -4.46 -37.02
N LEU A 836 -19.47 -5.27 -37.52
CA LEU A 836 -20.89 -5.06 -37.28
C LEU A 836 -21.27 -5.25 -35.79
N LEU A 837 -20.72 -6.27 -35.13
CA LEU A 837 -20.91 -6.48 -33.69
C LEU A 837 -20.44 -5.28 -32.86
N ARG A 838 -19.28 -4.70 -33.15
CA ARG A 838 -18.77 -3.50 -32.45
C ARG A 838 -19.71 -2.29 -32.61
N LEU A 839 -20.25 -2.06 -33.81
CA LEU A 839 -21.21 -0.98 -34.05
C LEU A 839 -22.55 -1.19 -33.29
N LEU A 840 -22.96 -2.45 -33.09
CA LEU A 840 -24.12 -2.80 -32.26
C LEU A 840 -23.82 -2.67 -30.76
N ASP A 841 -22.63 -3.08 -30.30
CA ASP A 841 -22.14 -2.94 -28.91
C ASP A 841 -22.11 -1.45 -28.52
N GLU A 842 -21.51 -0.60 -29.36
CA GLU A 842 -21.49 0.87 -29.20
C GLU A 842 -22.89 1.48 -29.11
N ARG A 843 -23.81 1.03 -29.98
CA ARG A 843 -25.20 1.51 -29.98
C ARG A 843 -25.97 1.06 -28.74
N ARG A 844 -25.78 -0.18 -28.29
CA ARG A 844 -26.39 -0.70 -27.05
C ARG A 844 -25.87 0.08 -25.84
N ASP A 845 -24.57 0.32 -25.77
CA ASP A 845 -23.96 1.03 -24.63
C ASP A 845 -24.40 2.49 -24.58
N ALA A 846 -24.59 3.15 -25.74
CA ALA A 846 -25.20 4.47 -25.81
C ALA A 846 -26.67 4.50 -25.35
N LEU A 847 -27.40 3.37 -25.44
CA LEU A 847 -28.76 3.20 -24.93
C LEU A 847 -28.82 2.71 -23.48
N ARG A 848 -27.71 2.26 -22.89
CA ARG A 848 -27.65 1.83 -21.48
C ARG A 848 -26.98 2.83 -20.55
N ARG A 849 -26.08 3.66 -21.05
CA ARG A 849 -25.32 4.62 -20.23
C ARG A 849 -26.24 5.73 -19.71
N THR A 850 -26.32 5.84 -18.39
CA THR A 850 -26.94 6.96 -17.66
C THR A 850 -25.98 7.46 -16.59
N ASP A 851 -26.27 8.64 -16.02
CA ASP A 851 -25.51 9.20 -14.89
C ASP A 851 -25.95 8.59 -13.52
N ILE A 852 -26.91 7.65 -13.52
CA ILE A 852 -27.52 7.09 -12.31
C ILE A 852 -27.08 5.63 -12.16
N GLU A 853 -26.51 5.29 -11.00
CA GLU A 853 -26.00 3.92 -10.78
C GLU A 853 -27.14 2.88 -10.76
N GLY A 854 -26.99 1.83 -11.57
CA GLY A 854 -27.88 0.68 -11.60
C GLY A 854 -29.16 0.83 -12.43
N LEU A 855 -29.37 1.95 -13.13
CA LEU A 855 -30.54 2.17 -13.99
C LEU A 855 -30.12 2.45 -15.44
N ASP A 856 -30.73 1.75 -16.40
CA ASP A 856 -30.50 1.99 -17.83
C ASP A 856 -31.36 3.16 -18.37
N LEU A 857 -31.19 3.55 -19.63
CA LEU A 857 -31.92 4.70 -20.18
C LEU A 857 -33.43 4.45 -20.28
N ALA A 858 -33.87 3.20 -20.45
CA ALA A 858 -35.28 2.89 -20.48
C ALA A 858 -35.87 2.95 -19.06
N ASP A 859 -35.18 2.37 -18.08
CA ASP A 859 -35.62 2.34 -16.68
C ASP A 859 -35.60 3.74 -16.04
N THR A 860 -34.58 4.57 -16.31
CA THR A 860 -34.56 5.98 -15.86
C THR A 860 -35.72 6.80 -16.45
N VAL A 861 -36.12 6.55 -17.70
CA VAL A 861 -37.28 7.21 -18.34
C VAL A 861 -38.61 6.70 -17.77
N ASP A 862 -38.70 5.42 -17.41
CA ASP A 862 -39.89 4.83 -16.78
C ASP A 862 -40.06 5.31 -15.33
N GLU A 863 -38.97 5.39 -14.55
CA GLU A 863 -38.96 5.99 -13.20
C GLU A 863 -39.31 7.49 -13.25
N ALA A 864 -38.84 8.23 -14.26
CA ALA A 864 -39.26 9.62 -14.47
C ALA A 864 -40.78 9.73 -14.76
N SER A 865 -41.35 8.78 -15.51
CA SER A 865 -42.81 8.68 -15.69
C SER A 865 -43.53 8.37 -14.37
N ALA A 866 -43.04 7.39 -13.60
CA ALA A 866 -43.62 7.01 -12.31
C ALA A 866 -43.60 8.18 -11.30
N PHE A 867 -42.49 8.91 -11.22
CA PHE A 867 -42.36 10.12 -10.41
C PHE A 867 -43.36 11.21 -10.83
N MET A 868 -43.51 11.46 -12.13
CA MET A 868 -44.51 12.41 -12.65
C MET A 868 -45.95 12.00 -12.32
N GLN A 869 -46.29 10.70 -12.42
CA GLN A 869 -47.60 10.19 -12.03
C GLN A 869 -47.84 10.35 -10.52
N ALA A 870 -46.83 10.10 -9.69
CA ALA A 870 -46.90 10.30 -8.24
C ALA A 870 -47.12 11.76 -7.86
N LEU A 871 -46.39 12.69 -8.49
CA LEU A 871 -46.60 14.14 -8.34
C LEU A 871 -48.04 14.54 -8.69
N SER A 872 -48.56 14.09 -9.84
CA SER A 872 -49.93 14.42 -10.27
C SER A 872 -50.97 13.98 -9.22
N ARG A 873 -50.82 12.78 -8.65
CA ARG A 873 -51.71 12.26 -7.59
C ARG A 873 -51.60 13.02 -6.27
N GLN A 874 -50.42 13.56 -5.93
CA GLN A 874 -50.23 14.37 -4.73
C GLN A 874 -50.85 15.77 -4.89
N TYR A 875 -50.72 16.40 -6.05
CA TYR A 875 -51.31 17.72 -6.32
C TYR A 875 -52.84 17.69 -6.38
N GLU A 876 -53.46 16.59 -6.83
CA GLU A 876 -54.92 16.39 -6.72
C GLU A 876 -55.45 16.41 -5.26
N GLN A 877 -54.56 16.23 -4.27
CA GLN A 877 -54.92 16.16 -2.85
C GLN A 877 -54.61 17.45 -2.05
N GLN A 878 -53.91 18.43 -2.64
CA GLN A 878 -53.57 19.69 -1.98
C GLN A 878 -54.18 20.90 -2.71
N GLU A 879 -55.28 21.46 -2.18
CA GLU A 879 -55.96 22.66 -2.71
C GLU A 879 -55.17 23.99 -2.59
N GLY A 880 -53.87 23.93 -2.26
CA GLY A 880 -53.11 25.06 -1.72
C GLY A 880 -52.33 25.92 -2.72
N ASP A 881 -51.51 25.30 -3.58
CA ASP A 881 -50.47 26.04 -4.32
C ASP A 881 -50.30 25.57 -5.77
N LYS A 882 -50.28 26.53 -6.70
CA LYS A 882 -50.36 26.29 -8.15
C LYS A 882 -49.00 26.39 -8.83
N LEU A 883 -48.16 25.38 -8.64
CA LEU A 883 -47.18 25.05 -9.68
C LEU A 883 -47.89 24.44 -10.91
N PRO A 884 -47.34 24.59 -12.12
CA PRO A 884 -47.92 23.97 -13.31
C PRO A 884 -47.81 22.44 -13.20
N THR A 885 -48.95 21.77 -13.11
CA THR A 885 -49.02 20.31 -13.24
C THR A 885 -48.47 19.92 -14.62
N PRO A 886 -47.48 19.01 -14.71
CA PRO A 886 -47.03 18.55 -16.01
C PRO A 886 -48.18 17.83 -16.73
N PRO A 887 -48.28 17.91 -18.08
CA PRO A 887 -49.37 17.26 -18.81
C PRO A 887 -49.38 15.75 -18.54
N ALA A 888 -50.56 15.16 -18.31
CA ALA A 888 -50.70 13.71 -18.15
C ALA A 888 -50.15 12.95 -19.38
N GLU A 889 -50.36 13.54 -20.58
CA GLU A 889 -49.82 13.10 -21.87
C GLU A 889 -48.28 12.93 -21.85
N LEU A 890 -47.55 13.71 -21.05
CA LEU A 890 -46.09 13.61 -20.97
C LEU A 890 -45.65 12.37 -20.16
N ALA A 891 -46.38 11.98 -19.11
CA ALA A 891 -46.07 10.75 -18.38
C ALA A 891 -46.32 9.50 -19.24
N GLU A 892 -47.42 9.49 -19.99
CA GLU A 892 -47.75 8.43 -20.95
C GLU A 892 -46.70 8.37 -22.08
N ALA A 893 -46.32 9.51 -22.66
CA ALA A 893 -45.29 9.57 -23.70
C ALA A 893 -43.90 9.13 -23.21
N LEU A 894 -43.54 9.40 -21.95
CA LEU A 894 -42.29 8.90 -21.36
C LEU A 894 -42.32 7.38 -21.21
N SER A 895 -43.40 6.79 -20.69
CA SER A 895 -43.50 5.33 -20.55
C SER A 895 -43.59 4.61 -21.91
N GLU A 896 -44.27 5.21 -22.91
CA GLU A 896 -44.22 4.72 -24.30
C GLU A 896 -42.79 4.80 -24.86
N LYS A 897 -42.04 5.85 -24.54
CA LYS A 897 -40.63 6.00 -24.95
C LYS A 897 -39.72 4.97 -24.28
N ALA A 898 -39.90 4.70 -22.98
CA ALA A 898 -39.22 3.61 -22.28
C ALA A 898 -39.52 2.25 -22.92
N GLY A 899 -40.79 1.96 -23.22
CA GLY A 899 -41.20 0.74 -23.92
C GLY A 899 -40.59 0.57 -25.33
N HIS A 900 -40.37 1.67 -26.06
CA HIS A 900 -39.61 1.63 -27.32
C HIS A 900 -38.11 1.41 -27.10
N LEU A 901 -37.50 2.04 -26.08
CA LEU A 901 -36.08 1.85 -25.75
C LEU A 901 -35.77 0.41 -25.34
N ARG A 902 -36.63 -0.23 -24.53
CA ARG A 902 -36.48 -1.66 -24.16
C ARG A 902 -36.50 -2.57 -25.40
N LYS A 903 -37.43 -2.35 -26.33
CA LYS A 903 -37.51 -3.09 -27.61
C LYS A 903 -36.31 -2.87 -28.52
N ASP A 904 -35.79 -1.65 -28.59
CA ASP A 904 -34.57 -1.36 -29.35
C ASP A 904 -33.37 -2.12 -28.76
N ILE A 905 -33.25 -2.19 -27.43
CA ILE A 905 -32.18 -2.94 -26.73
C ILE A 905 -32.36 -4.45 -26.94
N GLU A 906 -33.58 -4.99 -26.82
CA GLU A 906 -33.91 -6.40 -27.11
C GLU A 906 -33.52 -6.78 -28.55
N GLN A 907 -33.94 -5.98 -29.54
CA GLN A 907 -33.62 -6.23 -30.94
C GLN A 907 -32.10 -6.20 -31.19
N ILE A 908 -31.37 -5.25 -30.59
CA ILE A 908 -29.90 -5.20 -30.73
C ILE A 908 -29.25 -6.45 -30.13
N ASN A 909 -29.70 -6.92 -28.97
CA ASN A 909 -29.17 -8.15 -28.36
C ASN A 909 -29.47 -9.40 -29.20
N ASP A 910 -30.65 -9.48 -29.82
CA ASP A 910 -31.00 -10.56 -30.76
C ASP A 910 -30.14 -10.53 -32.04
N GLU A 911 -29.91 -9.35 -32.62
CA GLU A 911 -29.04 -9.16 -33.79
C GLU A 911 -27.58 -9.51 -33.48
N MET A 912 -27.08 -9.13 -32.29
CA MET A 912 -25.76 -9.51 -31.81
C MET A 912 -25.64 -11.03 -31.65
N SER A 913 -26.59 -11.67 -30.97
CA SER A 913 -26.59 -13.13 -30.73
C SER A 913 -26.60 -13.92 -32.05
N GLN A 914 -27.33 -13.44 -33.06
CA GLN A 914 -27.34 -14.02 -34.40
C GLN A 914 -25.99 -13.86 -35.11
N LEU A 915 -25.34 -12.70 -34.98
CA LEU A 915 -24.02 -12.46 -35.57
C LEU A 915 -22.93 -13.32 -34.93
N GLU A 916 -22.95 -13.50 -33.60
CA GLU A 916 -22.02 -14.37 -32.86
C GLU A 916 -22.16 -15.83 -33.29
N ALA A 917 -23.39 -16.37 -33.30
CA ALA A 917 -23.66 -17.71 -33.82
C ALA A 917 -23.23 -17.86 -35.30
N ALA A 918 -23.37 -16.79 -36.10
CA ALA A 918 -22.93 -16.76 -37.48
C ALA A 918 -21.40 -16.61 -37.65
N VAL A 919 -20.64 -16.18 -36.62
CA VAL A 919 -19.17 -16.24 -36.57
C VAL A 919 -18.74 -17.66 -36.20
N ASP A 920 -19.26 -18.24 -35.12
CA ASP A 920 -18.88 -19.58 -34.68
C ASP A 920 -19.21 -20.66 -35.72
N SER A 921 -20.29 -20.50 -36.48
CA SER A 921 -20.60 -21.40 -37.60
C SER A 921 -19.55 -21.42 -38.73
N MET A 922 -18.69 -20.41 -38.88
CA MET A 922 -17.65 -20.39 -39.92
C MET A 922 -16.55 -21.42 -39.65
N PHE A 923 -16.17 -21.58 -38.39
CA PHE A 923 -15.03 -22.41 -37.97
C PHE A 923 -15.45 -23.79 -37.46
N LYS A 924 -16.75 -24.14 -37.58
CA LYS A 924 -17.33 -25.40 -37.12
C LYS A 924 -16.74 -26.68 -37.77
N ASN A 925 -15.94 -26.54 -38.82
CA ASN A 925 -15.25 -27.67 -39.47
C ASN A 925 -13.74 -27.70 -39.17
N SER A 926 -13.22 -26.75 -38.38
CA SER A 926 -11.79 -26.57 -38.11
C SER A 926 -11.47 -27.10 -36.71
N HIS A 927 -10.95 -28.33 -36.67
CA HIS A 927 -10.76 -29.10 -35.43
C HIS A 927 -9.39 -29.81 -35.38
N ASP A 928 -8.36 -29.33 -36.10
CA ASP A 928 -7.07 -30.03 -36.16
C ASP A 928 -6.23 -29.83 -34.89
N HIS A 929 -6.51 -28.78 -34.11
CA HIS A 929 -5.74 -28.40 -32.92
C HIS A 929 -6.63 -28.29 -31.66
N PRO A 930 -7.12 -29.43 -31.12
CA PRO A 930 -7.86 -29.48 -29.88
C PRO A 930 -6.98 -29.23 -28.65
N TYR A 931 -7.50 -28.44 -27.72
CA TYR A 931 -6.95 -28.17 -26.41
C TYR A 931 -8.01 -28.43 -25.34
N ARG A 932 -7.72 -29.30 -24.39
CA ARG A 932 -8.61 -29.64 -23.27
C ARG A 932 -8.44 -28.67 -22.12
N LEU A 933 -9.56 -28.29 -21.49
CA LEU A 933 -9.54 -27.50 -20.26
C LEU A 933 -8.88 -28.31 -19.13
N HIS A 934 -7.84 -27.76 -18.50
CA HIS A 934 -7.08 -28.39 -17.41
C HIS A 934 -7.33 -27.70 -16.06
N ALA A 935 -7.28 -26.37 -16.02
CA ALA A 935 -7.43 -25.64 -14.76
C ALA A 935 -8.18 -24.31 -14.93
N VAL A 936 -8.88 -23.90 -13.87
CA VAL A 936 -9.62 -22.63 -13.81
C VAL A 936 -9.33 -21.94 -12.47
N PHE A 937 -8.62 -20.83 -12.52
CA PHE A 937 -8.43 -19.91 -11.41
C PHE A 937 -9.73 -19.12 -11.21
N THR A 938 -10.24 -19.14 -9.99
CA THR A 938 -11.51 -18.51 -9.62
C THR A 938 -11.28 -17.57 -8.45
N HIS A 939 -11.89 -16.39 -8.54
CA HIS A 939 -11.83 -15.33 -7.53
C HIS A 939 -13.23 -14.95 -7.07
N ARG A 940 -13.39 -14.68 -5.76
CA ARG A 940 -14.61 -14.07 -5.21
C ARG A 940 -14.22 -12.92 -4.30
N GLY A 941 -14.55 -11.70 -4.72
CA GLY A 941 -14.16 -10.49 -3.99
C GLY A 941 -14.43 -9.21 -4.77
N GLY A 942 -14.00 -8.09 -4.20
CA GLY A 942 -14.07 -6.77 -4.81
C GLY A 942 -12.70 -6.25 -5.25
N THR A 943 -12.59 -4.95 -5.48
CA THR A 943 -11.34 -4.27 -5.91
C THR A 943 -10.30 -4.11 -4.79
N LYS A 944 -10.67 -4.33 -3.53
CA LYS A 944 -9.82 -4.14 -2.34
C LYS A 944 -9.41 -5.44 -1.64
N GLY A 945 -9.84 -6.59 -2.14
CA GLY A 945 -9.61 -7.90 -1.53
C GLY A 945 -10.64 -8.95 -1.93
N GLY A 946 -10.29 -10.21 -1.73
CA GLY A 946 -11.11 -11.37 -2.08
C GLY A 946 -10.38 -12.68 -1.83
N HIS A 947 -11.04 -13.77 -2.17
CA HIS A 947 -10.52 -15.13 -2.01
C HIS A 947 -10.29 -15.80 -3.36
N TYR A 948 -9.20 -16.54 -3.48
CA TYR A 948 -8.81 -17.28 -4.69
C TYR A 948 -8.78 -18.77 -4.42
N TRP A 949 -9.28 -19.56 -5.37
CA TRP A 949 -9.09 -21.00 -5.41
C TRP A 949 -8.93 -21.46 -6.86
N ILE A 950 -8.56 -22.72 -7.06
CA ILE A 950 -8.39 -23.30 -8.39
C ILE A 950 -9.15 -24.61 -8.53
N TYR A 951 -9.87 -24.77 -9.64
CA TYR A 951 -10.35 -26.07 -10.09
C TYR A 951 -9.30 -26.68 -11.01
N ILE A 952 -8.93 -27.94 -10.79
CA ILE A 952 -8.01 -28.67 -11.68
C ILE A 952 -8.66 -30.00 -12.06
N TYR A 953 -8.63 -30.30 -13.36
CA TYR A 953 -9.07 -31.56 -13.92
C TYR A 953 -7.93 -32.58 -13.84
N ASP A 954 -8.24 -33.76 -13.31
CA ASP A 954 -7.35 -34.90 -13.30
C ASP A 954 -7.70 -35.79 -14.49
N PHE A 955 -6.90 -35.67 -15.55
CA PHE A 955 -7.05 -36.48 -16.76
C PHE A 955 -6.81 -37.98 -16.50
N GLN A 956 -6.04 -38.34 -15.48
CA GLN A 956 -5.72 -39.74 -15.17
C GLN A 956 -6.90 -40.45 -14.47
N ASN A 957 -7.66 -39.73 -13.64
CA ASN A 957 -8.84 -40.24 -12.94
C ASN A 957 -10.19 -39.75 -13.51
N GLY A 958 -10.17 -38.86 -14.50
CA GLY A 958 -11.36 -38.35 -15.20
C GLY A 958 -12.26 -37.42 -14.38
N MET A 959 -11.70 -36.68 -13.41
CA MET A 959 -12.46 -35.99 -12.36
C MET A 959 -11.97 -34.57 -12.08
N TRP A 960 -12.90 -33.66 -11.74
CA TRP A 960 -12.61 -32.32 -11.26
C TRP A 960 -12.33 -32.30 -9.75
N ARG A 961 -11.32 -31.53 -9.31
CA ARG A 961 -11.10 -31.22 -7.90
C ARG A 961 -11.04 -29.70 -7.67
N LYS A 962 -11.71 -29.22 -6.61
CA LYS A 962 -11.59 -27.84 -6.09
C LYS A 962 -10.45 -27.82 -5.07
N TYR A 963 -9.44 -27.00 -5.29
CA TYR A 963 -8.33 -26.77 -4.38
C TYR A 963 -8.53 -25.41 -3.70
N ASN A 964 -9.14 -25.44 -2.52
CA ASN A 964 -9.47 -24.26 -1.71
C ASN A 964 -8.56 -24.21 -0.48
N ASP A 965 -7.35 -23.65 -0.64
CA ASP A 965 -6.29 -23.67 0.37
C ASP A 965 -6.11 -25.07 0.99
N GLU A 966 -6.46 -25.25 2.27
CA GLU A 966 -6.32 -26.49 3.05
C GLU A 966 -7.26 -27.61 2.58
N HIS A 967 -8.32 -27.26 1.87
CA HIS A 967 -9.41 -28.15 1.52
C HIS A 967 -9.37 -28.50 0.03
N VAL A 968 -9.00 -29.75 -0.28
CA VAL A 968 -9.16 -30.30 -1.64
C VAL A 968 -10.35 -31.23 -1.66
N THR A 969 -11.39 -30.88 -2.44
CA THR A 969 -12.65 -31.62 -2.56
C THR A 969 -12.90 -32.05 -4.00
N LEU A 970 -13.76 -33.07 -4.18
CA LEU A 970 -14.38 -33.34 -5.48
C LEU A 970 -15.24 -32.12 -5.89
N ALA A 971 -15.26 -31.80 -7.18
CA ALA A 971 -16.15 -30.79 -7.76
C ALA A 971 -16.97 -31.43 -8.90
N ASP A 972 -18.21 -30.99 -9.10
CA ASP A 972 -18.97 -31.36 -10.29
C ASP A 972 -18.59 -30.45 -11.46
N GLU A 973 -18.64 -30.99 -12.68
CA GLU A 973 -18.46 -30.23 -13.92
C GLU A 973 -19.53 -29.12 -14.04
N ASN A 974 -20.73 -29.40 -13.54
CA ASN A 974 -21.81 -28.40 -13.43
C ASN A 974 -21.43 -27.16 -12.60
N ASP A 975 -20.62 -27.31 -11.54
CA ASP A 975 -20.25 -26.20 -10.65
C ASP A 975 -19.27 -25.23 -11.32
N LEU A 976 -18.58 -25.68 -12.37
CA LEU A 976 -17.60 -24.92 -13.13
C LEU A 976 -18.22 -24.14 -14.30
N PHE A 977 -19.18 -24.76 -15.01
CA PHE A 977 -19.76 -24.20 -16.23
C PHE A 977 -21.08 -23.44 -16.02
N LYS A 978 -21.73 -23.55 -14.86
CA LYS A 978 -22.97 -22.79 -14.57
C LYS A 978 -22.66 -21.39 -14.07
N GLN A 979 -23.52 -20.44 -14.46
CA GLN A 979 -23.55 -19.10 -13.90
C GLN A 979 -24.04 -19.13 -12.45
N GLU A 980 -23.20 -18.71 -11.50
CA GLU A 980 -23.63 -18.53 -10.11
C GLU A 980 -24.59 -17.34 -10.00
N GLN A 981 -25.76 -17.55 -9.39
CA GLN A 981 -26.75 -16.50 -9.17
C GLN A 981 -26.56 -15.88 -7.79
N GLY A 982 -26.16 -14.60 -7.74
CA GLY A 982 -26.00 -13.84 -6.51
C GLY A 982 -25.37 -12.47 -6.72
N THR A 983 -25.36 -11.63 -5.69
CA THR A 983 -24.84 -10.25 -5.75
C THR A 983 -23.32 -10.18 -5.94
N MET A 984 -22.60 -11.22 -5.50
CA MET A 984 -21.15 -11.39 -5.63
C MET A 984 -20.84 -12.83 -6.11
N PRO A 985 -21.04 -13.13 -7.40
CA PRO A 985 -20.72 -14.46 -7.95
C PRO A 985 -19.20 -14.66 -8.00
N ALA A 986 -18.78 -15.92 -7.87
CA ALA A 986 -17.42 -16.33 -8.15
C ALA A 986 -17.12 -16.15 -9.65
N ALA A 987 -15.98 -15.54 -9.94
CA ALA A 987 -15.60 -15.14 -11.28
C ALA A 987 -14.27 -15.81 -11.67
N SER A 988 -14.24 -16.45 -12.83
CA SER A 988 -13.00 -16.98 -13.42
C SER A 988 -12.03 -15.84 -13.71
N THR A 989 -10.79 -15.90 -13.23
CA THR A 989 -9.73 -14.89 -13.48
C THR A 989 -8.65 -15.39 -14.43
N GLY A 990 -8.46 -16.70 -14.52
CA GLY A 990 -7.51 -17.33 -15.43
C GLY A 990 -7.95 -18.75 -15.80
N VAL A 991 -7.71 -19.14 -17.03
CA VAL A 991 -8.16 -20.42 -17.60
C VAL A 991 -6.98 -21.07 -18.31
N VAL A 992 -6.71 -22.34 -18.01
CA VAL A 992 -5.58 -23.08 -18.56
C VAL A 992 -6.07 -24.26 -19.39
N TYR A 993 -5.64 -24.29 -20.64
CA TYR A 993 -5.89 -25.36 -21.59
C TYR A 993 -4.61 -26.09 -21.96
N ILE A 994 -4.69 -27.38 -22.26
CA ILE A 994 -3.55 -28.24 -22.61
C ILE A 994 -3.85 -29.00 -23.91
N ARG A 995 -2.87 -29.02 -24.83
CA ARG A 995 -3.01 -29.66 -26.15
C ARG A 995 -3.29 -31.15 -26.02
N GLU A 996 -4.34 -31.64 -26.70
CA GLU A 996 -4.94 -32.95 -26.39
C GLU A 996 -3.98 -34.14 -26.56
N ASP A 997 -3.12 -34.10 -27.59
CA ASP A 997 -2.12 -35.14 -27.88
C ASP A 997 -0.98 -35.24 -26.85
N LEU A 998 -0.84 -34.24 -25.97
CA LEU A 998 0.26 -34.15 -24.98
C LEU A 998 -0.21 -34.30 -23.53
N ILE A 999 -1.51 -34.42 -23.27
CA ILE A 999 -2.10 -34.45 -21.91
C ILE A 999 -1.39 -35.46 -20.98
N ASP A 1000 -1.26 -36.71 -21.40
CA ASP A 1000 -0.66 -37.80 -20.60
C ASP A 1000 0.83 -37.59 -20.30
N ASN A 1001 1.51 -36.77 -21.10
CA ASN A 1001 2.92 -36.45 -20.94
C ASN A 1001 3.13 -35.18 -20.10
N LEU A 1002 2.20 -34.22 -20.16
CA LEU A 1002 2.31 -32.91 -19.52
C LEU A 1002 1.63 -32.84 -18.15
N THR A 1003 0.60 -33.64 -17.91
CA THR A 1003 -0.21 -33.59 -16.68
C THR A 1003 -0.02 -34.82 -15.81
N GLU A 1004 0.04 -34.61 -14.50
CA GLU A 1004 -0.14 -35.66 -13.49
C GLU A 1004 -0.64 -34.95 -12.22
N ALA A 1005 -1.98 -34.85 -12.08
CA ALA A 1005 -2.61 -33.98 -11.08
C ALA A 1005 -2.39 -34.44 -9.62
N VAL A 1006 -2.18 -35.73 -9.41
CA VAL A 1006 -1.90 -36.33 -8.11
C VAL A 1006 -0.54 -37.02 -8.13
N LYS A 1007 0.38 -36.60 -7.27
CA LYS A 1007 1.65 -37.27 -7.03
C LYS A 1007 1.94 -37.37 -5.54
N ARG A 1008 1.74 -38.56 -4.97
CA ARG A 1008 1.85 -38.82 -3.53
C ARG A 1008 2.61 -40.12 -3.30
N VAL A 1009 3.55 -40.10 -2.37
CA VAL A 1009 4.28 -41.26 -1.86
C VAL A 1009 4.48 -41.01 -0.35
N PRO A 1010 3.41 -41.06 0.46
CA PRO A 1010 3.51 -40.75 1.88
C PRO A 1010 4.46 -41.72 2.59
N MET A 1011 5.41 -41.20 3.35
CA MET A 1011 6.33 -42.05 4.11
C MET A 1011 5.61 -42.81 5.23
N SER A 1012 5.88 -44.11 5.35
CA SER A 1012 5.44 -44.92 6.49
C SER A 1012 6.24 -44.59 7.75
N GLU A 1013 5.57 -44.52 8.91
CA GLU A 1013 6.21 -44.30 10.21
C GLU A 1013 6.98 -45.55 10.69
N ASP A 1014 8.16 -45.80 10.13
CA ASP A 1014 9.13 -46.78 10.68
C ASP A 1014 10.10 -46.08 11.65
N VAL A 1015 9.64 -45.85 12.88
CA VAL A 1015 10.49 -45.41 14.02
C VAL A 1015 10.73 -46.59 14.97
N PRO A 1016 11.98 -46.85 15.44
CA PRO A 1016 12.25 -48.03 16.27
C PRO A 1016 11.56 -47.95 17.65
N GLN A 1017 10.56 -48.80 17.88
CA GLN A 1017 10.01 -49.00 19.21
C GLN A 1017 10.99 -49.79 20.10
N ALA A 1018 11.50 -49.15 21.15
CA ALA A 1018 12.20 -49.82 22.22
C ALA A 1018 11.20 -50.51 23.18
N ALA A 1019 10.71 -51.68 22.76
CA ALA A 1019 10.57 -52.92 23.53
C ALA A 1019 10.03 -52.87 25.00
N ASN A 1020 9.10 -53.73 25.45
CA ASN A 1020 8.56 -54.92 24.79
C ASN A 1020 7.39 -55.59 25.55
N CYS A 1021 6.63 -56.40 24.78
CA CYS A 1021 6.02 -57.70 25.12
C CYS A 1021 4.65 -57.71 25.87
N VAL A 1022 3.68 -58.60 25.59
CA VAL A 1022 3.67 -59.89 24.84
C VAL A 1022 2.40 -60.01 23.96
N ALA A 1023 2.44 -60.92 22.98
CA ALA A 1023 1.40 -61.52 22.13
C ALA A 1023 0.01 -61.80 22.82
N ASP A 1024 -1.09 -62.16 22.13
CA ASP A 1024 -1.14 -63.11 20.99
C ASP A 1024 -2.52 -63.17 20.27
N VAL A 1025 -2.52 -63.82 19.09
CA VAL A 1025 -3.65 -64.59 18.46
C VAL A 1025 -4.92 -63.87 17.95
N GLN A 1026 -5.23 -64.12 16.66
CA GLN A 1026 -6.58 -63.98 16.06
C GLN A 1026 -7.55 -65.04 16.61
N MET A 1027 -8.84 -64.73 16.84
CA MET A 1027 -10.00 -65.60 16.51
C MET A 1027 -11.36 -64.92 16.81
N SER A 1028 -12.40 -65.50 16.22
CA SER A 1028 -13.80 -65.07 16.09
C SER A 1028 -14.65 -64.99 17.38
N ASP A 1029 -15.78 -64.26 17.27
CA ASP A 1029 -17.11 -64.43 17.92
C ASP A 1029 -17.24 -65.20 19.26
N VAL A 1030 -17.93 -64.58 20.25
CA VAL A 1030 -19.18 -65.07 20.89
C VAL A 1030 -19.52 -64.33 22.22
N GLN A 1031 -20.71 -63.72 22.24
CA GLN A 1031 -21.71 -63.52 23.34
C GLN A 1031 -21.32 -63.25 24.83
N MET A 1032 -21.88 -62.12 25.33
CA MET A 1032 -22.79 -61.97 26.50
C MET A 1032 -22.30 -61.99 27.97
N GLU A 1033 -23.07 -61.20 28.77
CA GLU A 1033 -23.30 -61.21 30.25
C GLU A 1033 -22.32 -60.51 31.22
N ASP A 1034 -22.67 -59.23 31.49
CA ASP A 1034 -23.06 -58.62 32.79
C ASP A 1034 -22.19 -58.64 34.08
N VAL A 1035 -22.46 -57.62 34.91
CA VAL A 1035 -22.34 -57.51 36.40
C VAL A 1035 -21.13 -56.74 37.01
N ASP A 1036 -21.39 -55.45 37.22
CA ASP A 1036 -21.29 -54.66 38.48
C ASP A 1036 -19.95 -54.30 39.19
N PHE A 1037 -19.75 -52.97 39.24
CA PHE A 1037 -19.55 -52.08 40.41
C PHE A 1037 -18.27 -52.04 41.29
N GLU A 1038 -18.06 -50.79 41.75
CA GLU A 1038 -17.49 -50.30 43.02
C GLU A 1038 -16.04 -49.77 43.13
N VAL A 1039 -15.96 -48.43 43.03
CA VAL A 1039 -15.44 -47.48 44.06
C VAL A 1039 -13.93 -47.31 44.29
N ILE A 1040 -13.53 -46.04 44.15
CA ILE A 1040 -12.22 -45.44 44.43
C ILE A 1040 -12.10 -45.09 45.93
N PRO A 1041 -10.91 -45.27 46.55
CA PRO A 1041 -10.46 -44.45 47.68
C PRO A 1041 -9.25 -43.54 47.34
N PRO A 1042 -9.01 -42.47 48.14
CA PRO A 1042 -8.28 -41.26 47.70
C PRO A 1042 -6.77 -41.21 48.05
N PRO A 1043 -6.01 -40.20 47.55
CA PRO A 1043 -4.56 -40.12 47.70
C PRO A 1043 -4.07 -39.33 48.93
N GLU A 1044 -2.83 -39.60 49.36
CA GLU A 1044 -2.11 -38.90 50.44
C GLU A 1044 -0.58 -38.81 50.13
N PRO A 1045 0.23 -37.97 50.80
CA PRO A 1045 0.77 -36.79 50.12
C PRO A 1045 2.30 -36.73 49.91
N VAL A 1046 2.73 -35.68 49.20
CA VAL A 1046 4.09 -35.42 48.70
C VAL A 1046 5.11 -35.06 49.79
N GLY A 1047 6.33 -35.60 49.67
CA GLY A 1047 7.54 -35.17 50.39
C GLY A 1047 8.63 -34.61 49.45
N PRO A 1048 9.58 -33.79 49.94
CA PRO A 1048 10.44 -32.95 49.09
C PRO A 1048 11.73 -33.65 48.62
N VAL A 1049 12.14 -33.37 47.38
CA VAL A 1049 13.40 -33.87 46.78
C VAL A 1049 14.46 -32.76 46.77
N LYS A 1050 15.71 -33.11 47.11
CA LYS A 1050 16.88 -32.22 47.10
C LYS A 1050 17.72 -32.41 45.85
N TYR A 1051 18.26 -31.32 45.30
CA TYR A 1051 19.23 -31.32 44.21
C TYR A 1051 20.65 -31.60 44.73
N HIS A 1052 21.38 -32.55 44.14
CA HIS A 1052 22.83 -32.69 44.25
C HIS A 1052 23.44 -33.03 42.88
N ASP A 1053 24.72 -32.67 42.73
CA ASP A 1053 25.68 -33.12 41.73
C ASP A 1053 25.58 -32.59 40.29
N ILE A 1054 25.84 -31.28 40.15
CA ILE A 1054 26.45 -30.67 38.96
C ILE A 1054 27.98 -30.71 39.12
N GLN A 1055 28.74 -31.07 38.09
CA GLN A 1055 30.21 -30.94 38.08
C GLN A 1055 30.68 -29.70 37.30
N ILE A 1056 31.74 -29.08 37.82
CA ILE A 1056 32.42 -27.86 37.33
C ILE A 1056 33.90 -28.21 37.11
N ILE A 1057 34.59 -27.49 36.20
CA ILE A 1057 36.02 -27.04 36.24
C ILE A 1057 36.49 -26.72 34.80
N ASP A 1058 37.32 -25.70 34.52
CA ASP A 1058 37.47 -24.32 35.01
C ASP A 1058 38.58 -23.63 34.16
N GLY A 1059 38.66 -22.28 34.16
CA GLY A 1059 39.95 -21.60 33.94
C GLY A 1059 40.05 -20.40 32.97
N LEU A 1060 40.23 -19.20 33.57
CA LEU A 1060 40.98 -18.02 33.09
C LEU A 1060 40.45 -17.21 31.88
N GLU A 1061 40.47 -15.88 31.89
CA GLU A 1061 40.30 -14.86 32.95
C GLU A 1061 40.06 -13.51 32.25
N LYS A 1062 39.37 -12.56 32.89
CA LYS A 1062 39.25 -11.17 32.37
C LYS A 1062 39.99 -10.20 33.29
N THR A 1063 40.83 -9.38 32.68
CA THR A 1063 41.08 -7.97 33.08
C THR A 1063 40.45 -7.07 32.03
#